data_AF-A0AAR2JM18-F1
#
_entry.id   AF-A0AAR2JM18-F1
#
_cell.length_a   1.000
_cell.length_b   1.000
_cell.length_c   1.000
_cell.angle_alpha   90.00
_cell.angle_beta   90.00
_cell.angle_gamma   90.00
#
_symmetry.space_group_name_H-M   'P 1'
#
loop_
_entity.id
_entity.type
_entity.pdbx_description
1 polymer ?
#
loop_
_entity_poly.entity_id
_entity_poly.type
_entity_poly.pdbx_seq_one_letter_code
_entity_poly.pdbx_strand_id
1 'polypeptide(L)'
;MGTTASAAPPTTPESFHGNGMMDGRQSLGNASLKTVSIHNSKAKSIITNKVAPVVITYNCRQEFQIHDELPRTHYKVGRISDTMPEHFLVQGSYFMVLDVFSKADVLNTTGSCGAPNFRQSKGSYPLFGMGQPSLTGFQQVLQKLQSQGHEVIFFCVREEPLLFLHLEENFVPYTPRRKENLHENLHGLSKDVPVETLELNIRKELHDFARLNENVFYVYNDIEHFKDEPQKISISCEEDIHVTEEVYKRPLFTMPAYRYYRLPLPMEGAPMEEQFDAFVNMLRENPSLSLNRDESRPLPALLFSCQVGVGRTNLGMILGTLVMERLTGAPPPPQSPPPPSPTDTHSTKLYFLQRALQSLERYIYLILFNTYLHQQYPLAFACNFSQWLCSNAWVYRLLSCMNQSELRAPADLVTKGARVADEYLAPDVLSTVKEMKVANFRRVPKMPVYGMAQPTSEATGVVLSYLTDEKRKHQHVLWVNVQEELVLEANGQIFCPREPSCLDQLEATLKEEILKAQKWLEVTLEQEKQMKMFKSCQTVQEIFNQHKSSNPGLEYKRIPLPECAAPTEQDFDGLLEAMKSVLAEDSRAAFVFNCSNGRGRSTTAMTIAALTLWHFNGFPEFGEEEIVSVPDAKYTKGEFEVVMKLVRILPDGHRMKREVDMALDSVSETMTPMHYHLREIIICTYRQMKNSKSEQESRSLLLRSLQYLERYMYLILFNTYLHLEKKDSWQRSFSTWMQQVAARAGVYDLLNQLGFSEFENLKDSTLARLRFRWQEQNLQNLPFRGELI
;
A
#
# COMPACT_ATOMS: atom_id res chain seq x y z
N MET A 1 -30.06 7.49 42.62
CA MET A 1 -31.27 6.63 42.48
C MET A 1 -32.36 7.48 41.82
N GLY A 2 -33.31 6.88 41.11
CA GLY A 2 -34.41 7.62 40.45
C GLY A 2 -35.59 7.95 41.40
N THR A 3 -36.79 8.29 40.93
CA THR A 3 -37.39 8.22 39.58
C THR A 3 -38.57 9.22 39.42
N THR A 4 -39.20 9.27 38.23
CA THR A 4 -40.45 9.99 37.87
C THR A 4 -40.30 11.51 37.63
N ALA A 5 -41.15 12.20 36.84
CA ALA A 5 -42.39 11.81 36.14
C ALA A 5 -42.46 12.37 34.70
N SER A 6 -43.58 12.14 33.98
CA SER A 6 -43.78 12.49 32.56
C SER A 6 -44.69 13.69 32.35
N ALA A 7 -44.44 14.51 31.31
CA ALA A 7 -45.35 15.54 30.78
C ALA A 7 -45.03 15.89 29.30
N ALA A 8 -46.04 16.35 28.55
CA ALA A 8 -45.98 16.84 27.16
C ALA A 8 -47.29 17.60 26.82
N PRO A 9 -47.44 18.28 25.66
CA PRO A 9 -46.48 18.87 24.73
C PRO A 9 -46.58 20.43 24.74
N PRO A 10 -46.13 21.17 23.69
CA PRO A 10 -47.12 21.73 22.75
C PRO A 10 -46.64 21.79 21.27
N THR A 11 -47.31 22.60 20.44
CA THR A 11 -47.51 22.45 18.98
C THR A 11 -46.99 23.62 18.11
N THR A 12 -46.63 23.33 16.84
CA THR A 12 -46.82 24.07 15.53
C THR A 12 -46.90 25.62 15.48
N PRO A 13 -46.40 26.33 14.41
CA PRO A 13 -46.93 26.11 13.03
C PRO A 13 -46.05 26.44 11.79
N GLU A 14 -46.75 26.26 10.66
CA GLU A 14 -46.59 26.56 9.22
C GLU A 14 -45.93 27.94 8.88
N SER A 15 -45.62 28.35 7.63
CA SER A 15 -46.22 28.14 6.29
C SER A 15 -45.23 28.58 5.14
N PHE A 16 -45.50 28.76 3.83
CA PHE A 16 -46.67 28.67 2.93
C PHE A 16 -46.24 28.65 1.42
N HIS A 17 -47.14 28.21 0.51
CA HIS A 17 -47.31 28.61 -0.92
C HIS A 17 -46.18 28.41 -1.99
N GLY A 18 -46.49 28.27 -3.30
CA GLY A 18 -47.81 28.12 -3.95
C GLY A 18 -47.82 28.29 -5.50
N ASN A 19 -48.93 27.90 -6.15
CA ASN A 19 -49.25 27.97 -7.61
C ASN A 19 -48.39 27.07 -8.54
N GLY A 20 -48.81 26.54 -9.70
CA GLY A 20 -50.09 26.49 -10.45
C GLY A 20 -49.87 25.76 -11.81
N MET A 21 -50.83 25.51 -12.72
CA MET A 21 -52.30 25.65 -12.66
C MET A 21 -53.01 24.91 -13.84
N MET A 22 -54.05 24.09 -13.53
CA MET A 22 -55.22 23.71 -14.36
C MET A 22 -55.15 22.83 -15.66
N ASP A 23 -56.31 22.20 -15.92
CA ASP A 23 -56.87 21.52 -17.11
C ASP A 23 -56.17 20.27 -17.73
N GLY A 24 -56.90 19.26 -18.24
CA GLY A 24 -58.34 18.97 -18.11
C GLY A 24 -58.96 18.03 -19.17
N ARG A 25 -59.19 16.74 -18.83
CA ARG A 25 -59.90 15.70 -19.64
C ARG A 25 -59.11 15.24 -20.92
N GLN A 26 -59.34 14.07 -21.55
CA GLN A 26 -60.33 12.98 -21.36
C GLN A 26 -59.88 11.61 -21.93
N SER A 27 -60.23 10.52 -21.21
CA SER A 27 -60.73 9.22 -21.74
C SER A 27 -59.79 8.07 -22.23
N LEU A 28 -60.38 6.85 -22.16
CA LEU A 28 -59.97 5.53 -22.68
C LEU A 28 -58.76 4.83 -22.01
N GLY A 29 -58.86 3.59 -21.48
CA GLY A 29 -60.06 2.77 -21.23
C GLY A 29 -59.81 1.33 -20.71
N ASN A 30 -60.93 0.66 -20.35
CA ASN A 30 -61.18 -0.79 -20.17
C ASN A 30 -60.66 -1.62 -18.96
N ALA A 31 -61.65 -2.29 -18.31
CA ALA A 31 -61.67 -3.58 -17.57
C ALA A 31 -60.58 -3.91 -16.52
N SER A 32 -60.85 -4.24 -15.24
CA SER A 32 -62.02 -4.73 -14.44
C SER A 32 -62.33 -6.24 -14.46
N LEU A 33 -62.68 -6.75 -13.26
CA LEU A 33 -63.08 -8.12 -12.86
C LEU A 33 -61.90 -9.13 -12.72
N LYS A 34 -61.90 -10.04 -11.72
CA LYS A 34 -62.98 -10.53 -10.84
C LYS A 34 -62.51 -10.80 -9.40
N THR A 35 -63.39 -10.64 -8.43
CA THR A 35 -63.15 -10.92 -6.99
C THR A 35 -63.35 -12.40 -6.65
N VAL A 36 -62.60 -12.93 -5.68
CA VAL A 36 -62.93 -14.16 -4.94
C VAL A 36 -63.21 -13.79 -3.48
N SER A 37 -64.29 -14.31 -2.91
CA SER A 37 -64.73 -14.03 -1.54
C SER A 37 -64.17 -15.04 -0.54
N ILE A 38 -63.74 -14.57 0.63
CA ILE A 38 -63.47 -15.40 1.81
C ILE A 38 -64.25 -14.83 2.99
N HIS A 39 -64.85 -15.70 3.80
CA HIS A 39 -65.75 -15.31 4.89
C HIS A 39 -65.03 -14.71 6.11
N ASN A 40 -65.68 -13.75 6.76
CA ASN A 40 -65.27 -13.23 8.07
C ASN A 40 -65.28 -14.34 9.14
N SER A 41 -64.13 -14.57 9.77
CA SER A 41 -64.05 -15.12 11.13
C SER A 41 -62.98 -14.38 11.93
N LYS A 42 -63.07 -14.42 13.27
CA LYS A 42 -62.48 -13.39 14.15
C LYS A 42 -60.98 -13.61 14.40
N ALA A 43 -60.13 -12.82 13.76
CA ALA A 43 -58.74 -12.63 14.16
C ALA A 43 -58.37 -11.13 14.11
N LYS A 44 -57.61 -10.64 15.09
CA LYS A 44 -56.89 -9.36 15.02
C LYS A 44 -55.40 -9.68 14.92
N SER A 45 -54.80 -9.48 13.75
CA SER A 45 -53.36 -9.56 13.60
C SER A 45 -52.68 -8.36 14.28
N ILE A 46 -51.53 -8.61 14.90
CA ILE A 46 -50.59 -7.58 15.36
C ILE A 46 -49.24 -7.97 14.77
N ILE A 47 -48.70 -7.12 13.89
CA ILE A 47 -47.44 -7.37 13.17
C ILE A 47 -46.34 -6.56 13.87
N THR A 48 -45.26 -7.21 14.30
CA THR A 48 -44.14 -6.56 15.00
C THR A 48 -42.80 -6.82 14.30
N ASN A 49 -42.24 -5.75 13.73
CA ASN A 49 -40.90 -5.64 13.12
C ASN A 49 -40.64 -6.47 11.83
N LYS A 50 -39.72 -5.98 10.99
CA LYS A 50 -39.49 -6.42 9.61
C LYS A 50 -38.63 -7.69 9.44
N VAL A 51 -38.29 -8.39 10.53
CA VAL A 51 -37.27 -9.46 10.50
C VAL A 51 -37.89 -10.87 10.55
N ALA A 52 -39.03 -11.04 11.23
CA ALA A 52 -39.85 -12.26 11.17
C ALA A 52 -41.30 -11.94 11.61
N PRO A 53 -42.32 -12.21 10.78
CA PRO A 53 -43.71 -12.01 11.17
C PRO A 53 -44.18 -13.14 12.11
N VAL A 54 -44.47 -12.82 13.36
CA VAL A 54 -45.06 -13.77 14.33
C VAL A 54 -46.58 -13.62 14.32
N VAL A 55 -47.31 -14.71 14.10
CA VAL A 55 -48.77 -14.76 14.22
C VAL A 55 -49.14 -15.29 15.60
N ILE A 56 -49.82 -14.47 16.40
CA ILE A 56 -50.36 -14.87 17.70
C ILE A 56 -51.85 -15.17 17.54
N THR A 57 -52.25 -16.43 17.71
CA THR A 57 -53.66 -16.82 17.70
C THR A 57 -54.25 -16.78 19.12
N TYR A 58 -55.58 -16.89 19.24
CA TYR A 58 -56.33 -16.66 20.50
C TYR A 58 -55.99 -17.65 21.65
N ASN A 59 -55.21 -18.70 21.37
CA ASN A 59 -54.74 -19.68 22.36
C ASN A 59 -53.34 -19.36 22.94
N CYS A 60 -52.75 -18.22 22.59
CA CYS A 60 -51.41 -17.76 23.01
C CYS A 60 -50.25 -18.70 22.63
N ARG A 61 -50.41 -19.56 21.63
CA ARG A 61 -49.28 -20.30 21.02
C ARG A 61 -48.58 -19.43 19.98
N GLN A 62 -47.25 -19.47 19.99
CA GLN A 62 -46.44 -18.96 18.88
C GLN A 62 -46.43 -20.00 17.77
N GLU A 63 -46.86 -19.61 16.57
CA GLU A 63 -46.70 -20.40 15.36
C GLU A 63 -45.76 -19.64 14.41
N PHE A 64 -44.62 -20.24 14.11
CA PHE A 64 -43.63 -19.68 13.19
C PHE A 64 -44.07 -19.99 11.75
N GLN A 65 -44.43 -18.96 10.98
CA GLN A 65 -44.58 -19.11 9.53
C GLN A 65 -43.20 -19.15 8.88
N ILE A 66 -42.69 -20.36 8.65
CA ILE A 66 -41.57 -20.58 7.73
C ILE A 66 -42.11 -20.35 6.32
N HIS A 67 -41.60 -19.32 5.64
CA HIS A 67 -41.84 -19.15 4.20
C HIS A 67 -40.88 -20.07 3.44
N ASP A 68 -41.37 -21.25 3.07
CA ASP A 68 -40.63 -22.28 2.32
C ASP A 68 -40.39 -21.94 0.83
N GLU A 69 -40.90 -20.80 0.35
CA GLU A 69 -40.74 -20.34 -1.03
C GLU A 69 -39.37 -19.68 -1.25
N LEU A 70 -38.44 -20.42 -1.85
CA LEU A 70 -37.12 -19.92 -2.23
C LEU A 70 -37.23 -18.75 -3.23
N PRO A 71 -36.65 -17.56 -2.94
CA PRO A 71 -36.87 -16.33 -3.73
C PRO A 71 -36.07 -16.34 -5.04
N ARG A 72 -36.63 -16.99 -6.07
CA ARG A 72 -36.03 -17.16 -7.41
C ARG A 72 -35.64 -15.85 -8.13
N THR A 73 -36.14 -14.69 -7.70
CA THR A 73 -36.03 -13.39 -8.40
C THR A 73 -34.62 -12.78 -8.47
N HIS A 74 -33.64 -13.35 -7.76
CA HIS A 74 -32.29 -12.79 -7.68
C HIS A 74 -31.17 -13.78 -8.07
N TYR A 75 -31.50 -15.04 -8.36
CA TYR A 75 -30.52 -16.05 -8.74
C TYR A 75 -30.17 -15.96 -10.23
N LYS A 76 -28.89 -16.11 -10.56
CA LYS A 76 -28.38 -16.10 -11.93
C LYS A 76 -28.00 -17.51 -12.37
N VAL A 77 -28.10 -17.75 -13.67
CA VAL A 77 -27.72 -19.00 -14.33
C VAL A 77 -26.64 -18.76 -15.38
N GLY A 78 -25.95 -19.83 -15.77
CA GLY A 78 -24.99 -19.82 -16.87
C GLY A 78 -24.69 -21.21 -17.41
N ARG A 79 -24.02 -21.22 -18.57
CA ARG A 79 -23.45 -22.39 -19.26
C ARG A 79 -22.04 -22.03 -19.76
N ILE A 80 -21.19 -23.02 -20.00
CA ILE A 80 -19.86 -22.83 -20.62
C ILE A 80 -19.96 -22.78 -22.16
N SER A 81 -20.83 -23.59 -22.77
CA SER A 81 -21.14 -23.57 -24.20
C SER A 81 -22.65 -23.71 -24.45
N ASP A 82 -23.12 -23.37 -25.65
CA ASP A 82 -24.53 -23.58 -26.06
C ASP A 82 -24.94 -25.05 -26.17
N THR A 83 -23.97 -25.98 -26.13
CA THR A 83 -24.21 -27.42 -26.10
C THR A 83 -24.33 -27.99 -24.68
N MET A 84 -24.04 -27.20 -23.64
CA MET A 84 -24.14 -27.59 -22.23
C MET A 84 -25.43 -27.09 -21.58
N PRO A 85 -25.95 -27.79 -20.56
CA PRO A 85 -27.09 -27.32 -19.77
C PRO A 85 -26.76 -26.00 -19.06
N GLU A 86 -27.76 -25.16 -18.93
CA GLU A 86 -27.69 -23.91 -18.18
C GLU A 86 -28.15 -24.13 -16.74
N HIS A 87 -27.33 -23.72 -15.76
CA HIS A 87 -27.57 -23.99 -14.35
C HIS A 87 -27.14 -22.82 -13.45
N PHE A 88 -27.53 -22.85 -12.18
CA PHE A 88 -27.27 -21.77 -11.23
C PHE A 88 -25.78 -21.50 -10.99
N LEU A 89 -25.45 -20.22 -10.79
CA LEU A 89 -24.12 -19.72 -10.45
C LEU A 89 -24.09 -19.31 -8.98
N VAL A 90 -23.13 -19.83 -8.20
CA VAL A 90 -22.95 -19.38 -6.80
C VAL A 90 -22.40 -17.96 -6.76
N GLN A 91 -22.87 -17.17 -5.80
CA GLN A 91 -22.78 -15.71 -5.72
C GLN A 91 -23.22 -15.00 -7.02
N GLY A 92 -23.99 -15.67 -7.88
CA GLY A 92 -24.40 -15.18 -9.18
C GLY A 92 -23.28 -15.01 -10.22
N SER A 93 -22.09 -15.59 -10.00
CA SER A 93 -20.92 -15.41 -10.89
C SER A 93 -20.00 -16.62 -11.03
N TYR A 94 -20.12 -17.65 -10.20
CA TYR A 94 -19.15 -18.74 -10.15
C TYR A 94 -19.77 -20.12 -10.41
N PHE A 95 -18.98 -21.00 -11.03
CA PHE A 95 -19.23 -22.43 -11.13
C PHE A 95 -18.41 -23.18 -10.07
N MET A 96 -18.91 -24.30 -9.55
CA MET A 96 -18.13 -25.18 -8.66
C MET A 96 -17.29 -26.15 -9.49
N VAL A 97 -15.99 -26.20 -9.19
CA VAL A 97 -14.99 -27.01 -9.91
C VAL A 97 -14.23 -27.90 -8.94
N LEU A 98 -13.96 -29.14 -9.33
CA LEU A 98 -13.17 -30.11 -8.57
C LEU A 98 -11.80 -29.53 -8.25
N ASP A 99 -11.44 -29.50 -6.98
CA ASP A 99 -10.32 -28.67 -6.51
C ASP A 99 -8.94 -29.19 -6.94
N VAL A 100 -8.81 -30.52 -7.09
CA VAL A 100 -7.55 -31.19 -7.43
C VAL A 100 -7.74 -32.11 -8.63
N PHE A 101 -7.23 -31.68 -9.77
CA PHE A 101 -7.19 -32.48 -11.00
C PHE A 101 -6.07 -33.53 -10.96
N SER A 102 -6.23 -34.61 -11.71
CA SER A 102 -5.44 -35.86 -11.60
C SER A 102 -3.91 -35.71 -11.79
N LYS A 103 -3.44 -34.65 -12.45
CA LYS A 103 -2.00 -34.39 -12.67
C LYS A 103 -1.32 -33.62 -11.52
N ALA A 104 -2.07 -33.23 -10.49
CA ALA A 104 -1.57 -32.39 -9.40
C ALA A 104 -0.64 -33.12 -8.41
N ASP A 105 -0.82 -34.42 -8.20
CA ASP A 105 -0.05 -35.23 -7.23
C ASP A 105 1.26 -35.76 -7.82
N VAL A 106 2.23 -34.85 -8.02
CA VAL A 106 3.56 -35.16 -8.56
C VAL A 106 4.30 -36.23 -7.74
N LEU A 107 4.06 -36.30 -6.43
CA LEU A 107 4.66 -37.30 -5.54
C LEU A 107 3.90 -38.64 -5.46
N ASN A 108 2.73 -38.76 -6.10
CA ASN A 108 1.86 -39.96 -6.09
C ASN A 108 1.53 -40.45 -4.67
N THR A 109 1.27 -39.51 -3.76
CA THR A 109 1.05 -39.78 -2.33
C THR A 109 -0.42 -39.95 -1.93
N THR A 110 -1.37 -39.58 -2.79
CA THR A 110 -2.81 -39.66 -2.49
C THR A 110 -3.23 -41.08 -2.15
N GLY A 111 -2.80 -42.09 -2.93
CA GLY A 111 -3.13 -43.50 -2.68
C GLY A 111 -2.37 -44.17 -1.53
N SER A 112 -1.31 -43.56 -0.99
CA SER A 112 -0.45 -44.14 0.06
C SER A 112 -0.44 -43.36 1.38
N CYS A 113 -0.98 -42.14 1.37
CA CYS A 113 -1.02 -41.21 2.49
C CYS A 113 -2.38 -40.51 2.65
N GLY A 114 -3.30 -40.63 1.70
CA GLY A 114 -4.61 -39.96 1.69
C GLY A 114 -4.61 -38.54 1.10
N ALA A 115 -3.45 -37.91 0.90
CA ALA A 115 -3.33 -36.55 0.40
C ALA A 115 -2.29 -36.40 -0.72
N PRO A 116 -2.51 -35.53 -1.71
CA PRO A 116 -1.55 -35.27 -2.78
C PRO A 116 -0.32 -34.53 -2.27
N ASN A 117 0.84 -34.76 -2.89
CA ASN A 117 2.14 -34.19 -2.52
C ASN A 117 2.52 -34.22 -1.01
N PHE A 118 1.99 -35.16 -0.23
CA PHE A 118 2.26 -35.29 1.21
C PHE A 118 3.74 -35.62 1.48
N ARG A 119 4.42 -34.76 2.25
CA ARG A 119 5.85 -34.88 2.54
C ARG A 119 6.23 -34.27 3.88
N GLN A 120 7.30 -34.77 4.49
CA GLN A 120 7.99 -34.09 5.59
C GLN A 120 9.07 -33.14 5.04
N SER A 121 9.45 -32.13 5.81
CA SER A 121 10.68 -31.36 5.60
C SER A 121 11.93 -32.24 5.78
N LYS A 122 13.11 -31.77 5.35
CA LYS A 122 14.38 -32.49 5.55
C LYS A 122 14.97 -32.37 6.98
N GLY A 123 14.32 -31.63 7.88
CA GLY A 123 14.77 -31.48 9.26
C GLY A 123 14.39 -32.67 10.15
N SER A 124 14.99 -32.75 11.33
CA SER A 124 14.67 -33.75 12.37
C SER A 124 13.33 -33.51 13.08
N TYR A 125 12.70 -32.36 12.84
CA TYR A 125 11.45 -31.94 13.45
C TYR A 125 10.21 -32.37 12.63
N PRO A 126 9.05 -32.59 13.29
CA PRO A 126 7.82 -32.99 12.63
C PRO A 126 7.17 -31.79 11.93
N LEU A 127 7.47 -31.63 10.65
CA LEU A 127 6.98 -30.53 9.82
C LEU A 127 6.61 -31.07 8.44
N PHE A 128 5.34 -30.94 8.08
CA PHE A 128 4.74 -31.62 6.94
C PHE A 128 4.00 -30.64 6.02
N GLY A 129 3.93 -30.99 4.75
CA GLY A 129 3.16 -30.26 3.75
C GLY A 129 2.42 -31.22 2.81
N MET A 130 1.22 -30.84 2.40
CA MET A 130 0.38 -31.60 1.46
C MET A 130 -0.46 -30.67 0.58
N GLY A 131 -1.02 -31.21 -0.49
CA GLY A 131 -2.12 -30.60 -1.23
C GLY A 131 -3.46 -30.88 -0.56
N GLN A 132 -4.56 -30.53 -1.24
CA GLN A 132 -5.91 -30.69 -0.72
C GLN A 132 -6.37 -32.18 -0.80
N PRO A 133 -6.67 -32.85 0.33
CA PRO A 133 -7.27 -34.18 0.31
C PRO A 133 -8.81 -34.13 0.24
N SER A 134 -9.42 -35.30 0.04
CA SER A 134 -10.82 -35.58 0.43
C SER A 134 -10.94 -35.77 1.94
N LEU A 135 -12.16 -35.82 2.49
CA LEU A 135 -12.37 -36.04 3.92
C LEU A 135 -11.73 -37.34 4.43
N THR A 136 -11.98 -38.47 3.76
CA THR A 136 -11.36 -39.75 4.11
C THR A 136 -9.84 -39.71 3.94
N GLY A 137 -9.34 -38.99 2.93
CA GLY A 137 -7.91 -38.75 2.74
C GLY A 137 -7.26 -37.94 3.87
N PHE A 138 -7.96 -36.92 4.38
CA PHE A 138 -7.50 -36.13 5.53
C PHE A 138 -7.44 -36.97 6.81
N GLN A 139 -8.44 -37.82 7.04
CA GLN A 139 -8.47 -38.75 8.17
C GLN A 139 -7.27 -39.72 8.13
N GLN A 140 -6.90 -40.25 6.96
CA GLN A 140 -5.72 -41.09 6.78
C GLN A 140 -4.41 -40.35 7.13
N VAL A 141 -4.27 -39.08 6.73
CA VAL A 141 -3.11 -38.24 7.13
C VAL A 141 -3.04 -38.08 8.64
N LEU A 142 -4.15 -37.75 9.31
CA LEU A 142 -4.18 -37.57 10.76
C LEU A 142 -3.87 -38.88 11.50
N GLN A 143 -4.46 -40.00 11.07
CA GLN A 143 -4.18 -41.33 11.63
C GLN A 143 -2.69 -41.70 11.49
N LYS A 144 -2.07 -41.35 10.36
CA LYS A 144 -0.64 -41.58 10.10
C LYS A 144 0.26 -40.75 11.03
N LEU A 145 -0.04 -39.47 11.22
CA LEU A 145 0.72 -38.61 12.14
C LEU A 145 0.52 -39.03 13.61
N GLN A 146 -0.71 -39.43 13.97
CA GLN A 146 -1.02 -39.93 15.32
C GLN A 146 -0.32 -41.26 15.62
N SER A 147 -0.22 -42.19 14.65
CA SER A 147 0.52 -43.45 14.83
C SER A 147 2.04 -43.25 14.96
N GLN A 148 2.55 -42.11 14.50
CA GLN A 148 3.93 -41.66 14.71
C GLN A 148 4.14 -40.92 16.06
N GLY A 149 3.09 -40.78 16.87
CA GLY A 149 3.15 -40.17 18.20
C GLY A 149 3.06 -38.64 18.23
N HIS A 150 2.64 -37.99 17.13
CA HIS A 150 2.58 -36.54 17.04
C HIS A 150 1.21 -35.98 17.47
N GLU A 151 1.22 -34.97 18.36
CA GLU A 151 0.18 -33.93 18.40
C GLU A 151 0.18 -33.20 17.03
N VAL A 152 -0.96 -32.69 16.53
CA VAL A 152 -1.02 -32.11 15.17
C VAL A 152 -1.59 -30.70 15.19
N ILE A 153 -0.86 -29.74 14.62
CA ILE A 153 -1.32 -28.38 14.37
C ILE A 153 -1.46 -28.19 12.85
N PHE A 154 -2.69 -28.10 12.38
CA PHE A 154 -3.02 -28.01 10.97
C PHE A 154 -3.25 -26.55 10.52
N PHE A 155 -2.52 -26.14 9.48
CA PHE A 155 -2.62 -24.84 8.83
C PHE A 155 -3.18 -24.98 7.41
N CYS A 156 -4.42 -24.53 7.20
CA CYS A 156 -4.94 -24.31 5.86
C CYS A 156 -4.44 -22.96 5.35
N VAL A 157 -3.54 -22.95 4.37
CA VAL A 157 -2.91 -21.73 3.84
C VAL A 157 -3.59 -21.20 2.56
N ARG A 158 -4.92 -21.32 2.51
CA ARG A 158 -5.78 -20.96 1.38
C ARG A 158 -6.54 -19.66 1.63
N GLU A 159 -6.60 -18.82 0.61
CA GLU A 159 -7.33 -17.54 0.59
C GLU A 159 -8.72 -17.69 -0.05
N GLU A 160 -8.83 -18.59 -1.03
CA GLU A 160 -10.07 -18.98 -1.69
C GLU A 160 -10.96 -19.85 -0.79
N PRO A 161 -12.30 -19.75 -0.93
CA PRO A 161 -13.24 -20.63 -0.25
C PRO A 161 -13.18 -22.06 -0.79
N LEU A 162 -13.44 -23.03 0.08
CA LEU A 162 -13.49 -24.44 -0.26
C LEU A 162 -14.70 -25.11 0.40
N LEU A 163 -15.42 -25.94 -0.35
CA LEU A 163 -16.51 -26.76 0.17
C LEU A 163 -16.25 -28.22 -0.18
N PHE A 164 -16.79 -29.14 0.61
CA PHE A 164 -16.72 -30.57 0.36
C PHE A 164 -18.12 -31.09 0.07
N LEU A 165 -18.31 -31.65 -1.12
CA LEU A 165 -19.59 -32.22 -1.55
C LEU A 165 -19.58 -33.73 -1.35
N HIS A 166 -20.71 -34.28 -0.89
CA HIS A 166 -20.87 -35.72 -0.75
C HIS A 166 -20.88 -36.41 -2.12
N LEU A 167 -20.06 -37.44 -2.28
CA LEU A 167 -19.96 -38.25 -3.49
C LEU A 167 -19.65 -39.70 -3.11
N GLU A 168 -20.59 -40.60 -3.45
CA GLU A 168 -20.59 -42.02 -3.06
C GLU A 168 -20.54 -42.22 -1.53
N GLU A 169 -19.35 -42.48 -0.97
CA GLU A 169 -19.09 -42.76 0.45
C GLU A 169 -17.99 -41.81 1.01
N ASN A 170 -17.79 -40.65 0.38
CA ASN A 170 -16.74 -39.69 0.72
C ASN A 170 -17.19 -38.24 0.48
N PHE A 171 -16.45 -37.29 1.06
CA PHE A 171 -16.65 -35.86 0.85
C PHE A 171 -15.46 -35.29 0.04
N VAL A 172 -15.75 -34.82 -1.16
CA VAL A 172 -14.78 -34.45 -2.21
C VAL A 172 -14.67 -32.92 -2.31
N PRO A 173 -13.46 -32.35 -2.39
CA PRO A 173 -13.24 -30.90 -2.37
C PRO A 173 -13.60 -30.21 -3.70
N TYR A 174 -14.41 -29.16 -3.63
CA TYR A 174 -14.80 -28.28 -4.73
C TYR A 174 -14.59 -26.81 -4.37
N THR A 175 -14.10 -26.00 -5.31
CA THR A 175 -13.89 -24.55 -5.18
C THR A 175 -14.72 -23.80 -6.22
N PRO A 176 -15.28 -22.61 -5.90
CA PRO A 176 -15.89 -21.74 -6.91
C PRO A 176 -14.82 -21.17 -7.85
N ARG A 177 -15.16 -21.02 -9.12
CA ARG A 177 -14.31 -20.48 -10.20
C ARG A 177 -15.11 -19.53 -11.09
N ARG A 178 -14.44 -18.53 -11.69
CA ARG A 178 -15.09 -17.54 -12.57
C ARG A 178 -15.61 -18.20 -13.84
N LYS A 179 -16.82 -17.85 -14.29
CA LYS A 179 -17.37 -18.31 -15.57
C LYS A 179 -16.43 -18.02 -16.75
N GLU A 180 -15.68 -16.92 -16.66
CA GLU A 180 -14.77 -16.45 -17.71
C GLU A 180 -13.40 -17.15 -17.68
N ASN A 181 -13.03 -17.80 -16.57
CA ASN A 181 -11.78 -18.55 -16.43
C ASN A 181 -11.91 -19.59 -15.29
N LEU A 182 -12.03 -20.86 -15.66
CA LEU A 182 -12.12 -21.96 -14.68
C LEU A 182 -10.76 -22.35 -14.08
N HIS A 183 -9.64 -22.07 -14.74
CA HIS A 183 -8.32 -22.57 -14.34
C HIS A 183 -7.70 -21.80 -13.15
N GLU A 184 -8.12 -20.55 -12.91
CA GLU A 184 -7.65 -19.69 -11.81
C GLU A 184 -8.61 -19.68 -10.59
N ASN A 185 -8.04 -19.68 -9.37
CA ASN A 185 -8.83 -19.57 -8.14
C ASN A 185 -9.43 -18.15 -7.98
N LEU A 186 -10.34 -17.98 -7.01
CA LEU A 186 -10.78 -16.65 -6.61
C LEU A 186 -9.66 -15.94 -5.82
N HIS A 187 -9.08 -14.92 -6.44
CA HIS A 187 -8.06 -14.04 -5.87
C HIS A 187 -8.64 -12.66 -5.55
N GLY A 188 -8.10 -11.98 -4.51
CA GLY A 188 -8.50 -10.61 -4.16
C GLY A 188 -9.92 -10.47 -3.59
N LEU A 189 -10.38 -11.45 -2.79
CA LEU A 189 -11.66 -11.39 -2.08
C LEU A 189 -11.71 -10.21 -1.09
N SER A 190 -12.92 -9.70 -0.80
CA SER A 190 -13.11 -8.60 0.19
C SER A 190 -12.57 -9.00 1.56
N LYS A 191 -11.90 -8.05 2.23
CA LYS A 191 -11.36 -8.22 3.58
C LYS A 191 -12.43 -8.13 4.68
N ASP A 192 -13.62 -7.66 4.34
CA ASP A 192 -14.70 -7.35 5.30
C ASP A 192 -15.52 -8.59 5.69
N VAL A 193 -15.49 -9.62 4.84
CA VAL A 193 -16.23 -10.88 5.02
C VAL A 193 -15.21 -12.02 5.14
N PRO A 194 -15.12 -12.71 6.29
CA PRO A 194 -14.28 -13.90 6.42
C PRO A 194 -14.65 -14.96 5.37
N VAL A 195 -13.64 -15.64 4.82
CA VAL A 195 -13.84 -16.64 3.77
C VAL A 195 -14.67 -17.83 4.26
N GLU A 196 -14.67 -18.12 5.55
CA GLU A 196 -15.56 -19.07 6.23
C GLU A 196 -17.03 -18.64 6.14
N THR A 197 -17.32 -17.34 6.19
CA THR A 197 -18.68 -16.80 5.99
C THR A 197 -19.10 -16.89 4.53
N LEU A 198 -18.16 -16.72 3.60
CA LEU A 198 -18.39 -16.95 2.17
C LEU A 198 -18.67 -18.44 1.88
N GLU A 199 -17.96 -19.37 2.52
CA GLU A 199 -18.24 -20.81 2.41
C GLU A 199 -19.63 -21.18 2.93
N LEU A 200 -20.06 -20.63 4.08
CA LEU A 200 -21.42 -20.85 4.60
C LEU A 200 -22.50 -20.28 3.67
N ASN A 201 -22.27 -19.09 3.10
CA ASN A 201 -23.18 -18.50 2.11
C ASN A 201 -23.28 -19.37 0.84
N ILE A 202 -22.16 -19.87 0.34
CA ILE A 202 -22.11 -20.76 -0.83
C ILE A 202 -22.78 -22.11 -0.52
N ARG A 203 -22.61 -22.68 0.68
CA ARG A 203 -23.32 -23.92 1.07
C ARG A 203 -24.82 -23.74 0.95
N LYS A 204 -25.34 -22.64 1.53
CA LYS A 204 -26.77 -22.35 1.48
C LYS A 204 -27.26 -22.18 0.04
N GLU A 205 -26.53 -21.44 -0.79
CA GLU A 205 -26.87 -21.30 -2.21
C GLU A 205 -26.89 -22.65 -2.94
N LEU A 206 -25.90 -23.52 -2.73
CA LEU A 206 -25.86 -24.86 -3.33
C LEU A 206 -27.06 -25.73 -2.93
N HIS A 207 -27.42 -25.73 -1.65
CA HIS A 207 -28.61 -26.42 -1.15
C HIS A 207 -29.91 -25.84 -1.76
N ASP A 208 -30.07 -24.52 -1.75
CA ASP A 208 -31.25 -23.84 -2.31
C ASP A 208 -31.35 -24.09 -3.83
N PHE A 209 -30.23 -24.10 -4.56
CA PHE A 209 -30.16 -24.38 -6.00
C PHE A 209 -30.47 -25.84 -6.32
N ALA A 210 -30.01 -26.80 -5.51
CA ALA A 210 -30.36 -28.21 -5.66
C ALA A 210 -31.84 -28.45 -5.36
N ARG A 211 -32.38 -27.87 -4.28
CA ARG A 211 -33.81 -27.93 -3.92
C ARG A 211 -34.71 -27.29 -4.99
N LEU A 212 -34.20 -26.35 -5.78
CA LEU A 212 -34.87 -25.77 -6.95
C LEU A 212 -34.80 -26.65 -8.22
N ASN A 213 -33.93 -27.66 -8.26
CA ASN A 213 -33.60 -28.48 -9.42
C ASN A 213 -33.55 -29.98 -9.05
N GLU A 214 -34.66 -30.50 -8.51
CA GLU A 214 -34.87 -31.94 -8.22
C GLU A 214 -33.77 -32.59 -7.33
N ASN A 215 -33.25 -31.85 -6.36
CA ASN A 215 -32.14 -32.24 -5.49
C ASN A 215 -30.83 -32.56 -6.25
N VAL A 216 -30.61 -31.89 -7.39
CA VAL A 216 -29.40 -32.03 -8.22
C VAL A 216 -28.72 -30.67 -8.43
N PHE A 217 -27.41 -30.61 -8.20
CA PHE A 217 -26.54 -29.50 -8.59
C PHE A 217 -25.52 -29.94 -9.67
N TYR A 218 -25.00 -28.97 -10.43
CA TYR A 218 -24.06 -29.21 -11.54
C TYR A 218 -22.67 -28.68 -11.20
N VAL A 219 -21.65 -29.52 -11.38
CA VAL A 219 -20.23 -29.20 -11.12
C VAL A 219 -19.36 -29.58 -12.31
N TYR A 220 -18.11 -29.12 -12.33
CA TYR A 220 -17.12 -29.49 -13.35
C TYR A 220 -15.95 -30.27 -12.75
N ASN A 221 -15.61 -31.44 -13.30
CA ASN A 221 -14.47 -32.26 -12.87
C ASN A 221 -13.28 -32.20 -13.85
N ASP A 222 -13.50 -32.20 -15.17
CA ASP A 222 -12.50 -31.98 -16.22
C ASP A 222 -12.70 -30.64 -16.96
N ILE A 223 -11.97 -29.61 -16.54
CA ILE A 223 -11.98 -28.27 -17.18
C ILE A 223 -11.01 -28.15 -18.36
N GLU A 224 -10.26 -29.20 -18.71
CA GLU A 224 -9.28 -29.19 -19.80
C GLU A 224 -9.90 -29.71 -21.11
N HIS A 225 -10.79 -30.70 -21.02
CA HIS A 225 -11.47 -31.29 -22.19
C HIS A 225 -13.01 -31.26 -22.11
N PHE A 226 -13.59 -30.95 -20.94
CA PHE A 226 -15.03 -30.98 -20.69
C PHE A 226 -15.72 -32.31 -21.07
N LYS A 227 -15.00 -33.43 -20.94
CA LYS A 227 -15.52 -34.74 -21.33
C LYS A 227 -16.60 -35.18 -20.32
N ASP A 228 -17.79 -35.46 -20.85
CA ASP A 228 -18.98 -35.87 -20.10
C ASP A 228 -19.48 -34.81 -19.08
N GLU A 229 -19.08 -33.54 -19.23
CA GLU A 229 -19.41 -32.42 -18.33
C GLU A 229 -20.68 -31.63 -18.74
N PRO A 230 -21.33 -30.89 -17.82
CA PRO A 230 -21.09 -30.85 -16.37
C PRO A 230 -21.64 -32.07 -15.62
N GLN A 231 -20.87 -32.58 -14.65
CA GLN A 231 -21.32 -33.64 -13.76
C GLN A 231 -22.49 -33.23 -12.86
N LYS A 232 -23.34 -34.20 -12.53
CA LYS A 232 -24.48 -34.06 -11.60
C LYS A 232 -24.13 -34.63 -10.23
N ILE A 233 -24.28 -33.82 -9.18
CA ILE A 233 -24.21 -34.26 -7.78
C ILE A 233 -25.60 -34.12 -7.16
N SER A 234 -26.03 -35.10 -6.37
CA SER A 234 -27.27 -34.98 -5.60
C SER A 234 -27.00 -34.33 -4.25
N ILE A 235 -27.83 -33.36 -3.88
CA ILE A 235 -27.79 -32.63 -2.62
C ILE A 235 -29.24 -32.58 -2.13
N SER A 236 -29.54 -33.30 -1.05
CA SER A 236 -30.88 -33.43 -0.49
C SER A 236 -31.04 -32.73 0.86
N CYS A 237 -29.95 -32.39 1.54
CA CYS A 237 -29.91 -31.65 2.79
C CYS A 237 -28.60 -30.83 2.90
N GLU A 238 -28.46 -29.95 3.93
CA GLU A 238 -27.22 -29.19 4.11
C GLU A 238 -26.05 -30.11 4.52
N GLU A 239 -26.31 -31.25 5.15
CA GLU A 239 -25.33 -32.23 5.59
C GLU A 239 -24.59 -32.94 4.44
N ASP A 240 -25.13 -32.87 3.20
CA ASP A 240 -24.43 -33.31 1.97
C ASP A 240 -23.28 -32.34 1.58
N ILE A 241 -23.12 -31.21 2.30
CA ILE A 241 -22.11 -30.17 2.04
C ILE A 241 -21.40 -29.76 3.34
N HIS A 242 -20.13 -30.09 3.49
CA HIS A 242 -19.31 -29.58 4.61
C HIS A 242 -18.46 -28.38 4.19
N VAL A 243 -18.33 -27.36 5.06
CA VAL A 243 -17.38 -26.24 4.88
C VAL A 243 -16.02 -26.53 5.54
N THR A 244 -14.99 -25.70 5.31
CA THR A 244 -13.63 -25.97 5.85
C THR A 244 -13.59 -26.04 7.38
N GLU A 245 -14.32 -25.17 8.07
CA GLU A 245 -14.45 -25.19 9.54
C GLU A 245 -14.95 -26.54 10.03
N GLU A 246 -15.96 -27.12 9.37
CA GLU A 246 -16.60 -28.37 9.78
C GLU A 246 -15.71 -29.59 9.52
N VAL A 247 -14.99 -29.62 8.39
CA VAL A 247 -14.02 -30.69 8.11
C VAL A 247 -12.81 -30.59 9.04
N TYR A 248 -12.25 -29.39 9.22
CA TYR A 248 -10.96 -29.21 9.87
C TYR A 248 -11.01 -28.96 11.38
N LYS A 249 -12.15 -28.55 11.96
CA LYS A 249 -12.30 -28.50 13.44
C LYS A 249 -12.84 -29.81 14.04
N ARG A 250 -13.47 -30.69 13.24
CA ARG A 250 -14.00 -31.99 13.73
C ARG A 250 -12.97 -32.90 14.43
N PRO A 251 -11.67 -32.92 14.07
CA PRO A 251 -10.66 -33.67 14.82
C PRO A 251 -10.45 -33.20 16.27
N LEU A 252 -10.83 -31.98 16.67
CA LEU A 252 -10.71 -31.55 18.07
C LEU A 252 -11.53 -32.42 19.03
N PHE A 253 -12.63 -33.03 18.55
CA PHE A 253 -13.48 -33.91 19.38
C PHE A 253 -12.83 -35.28 19.67
N THR A 254 -11.90 -35.74 18.84
CA THR A 254 -11.21 -37.04 18.99
C THR A 254 -9.74 -36.91 19.37
N MET A 255 -9.13 -35.75 19.12
CA MET A 255 -7.72 -35.44 19.38
C MET A 255 -7.63 -34.12 20.17
N PRO A 256 -7.66 -34.14 21.53
CA PRO A 256 -7.71 -32.91 22.33
C PRO A 256 -6.51 -31.95 22.17
N ALA A 257 -5.37 -32.46 21.71
CA ALA A 257 -4.17 -31.68 21.37
C ALA A 257 -4.17 -31.15 19.91
N TYR A 258 -5.08 -31.62 19.06
CA TYR A 258 -5.18 -31.14 17.68
C TYR A 258 -5.61 -29.66 17.63
N ARG A 259 -5.03 -28.88 16.72
CA ARG A 259 -5.42 -27.49 16.47
C ARG A 259 -5.57 -27.25 14.98
N TYR A 260 -6.51 -26.37 14.63
CA TYR A 260 -6.72 -25.90 13.26
C TYR A 260 -6.64 -24.39 13.20
N TYR A 261 -5.90 -23.87 12.23
CA TYR A 261 -5.82 -22.47 11.90
C TYR A 261 -5.95 -22.28 10.38
N ARG A 262 -6.73 -21.28 9.94
CA ARG A 262 -6.63 -20.77 8.56
C ARG A 262 -5.66 -19.60 8.54
N LEU A 263 -4.67 -19.68 7.67
CA LEU A 263 -3.61 -18.69 7.52
C LEU A 263 -3.43 -18.43 6.02
N PRO A 264 -4.31 -17.65 5.37
CA PRO A 264 -4.22 -17.41 3.94
C PRO A 264 -2.84 -16.83 3.58
N LEU A 265 -2.07 -17.53 2.75
CA LEU A 265 -0.77 -17.07 2.24
C LEU A 265 -0.88 -16.79 0.74
N PRO A 266 -0.23 -15.74 0.22
CA PRO A 266 -0.37 -15.35 -1.17
C PRO A 266 0.33 -16.33 -2.12
N MET A 267 -0.18 -16.48 -3.33
CA MET A 267 0.43 -17.34 -4.35
C MET A 267 1.79 -16.78 -4.83
N GLU A 268 1.85 -15.48 -5.12
CA GLU A 268 3.04 -14.73 -5.53
C GLU A 268 3.43 -13.67 -4.48
N GLY A 269 4.62 -13.08 -4.56
CA GLY A 269 5.10 -12.04 -3.63
C GLY A 269 5.33 -12.52 -2.18
N ALA A 270 5.72 -11.59 -1.30
CA ALA A 270 5.83 -11.84 0.13
C ALA A 270 4.47 -11.75 0.86
N PRO A 271 4.24 -12.53 1.94
CA PRO A 271 3.07 -12.35 2.80
C PRO A 271 2.93 -10.90 3.30
N MET A 272 1.70 -10.49 3.59
CA MET A 272 1.40 -9.25 4.28
C MET A 272 1.86 -9.31 5.73
N GLU A 273 2.10 -8.14 6.33
CA GLU A 273 2.55 -8.02 7.72
C GLU A 273 1.55 -8.67 8.69
N GLU A 274 0.25 -8.56 8.42
CA GLU A 274 -0.80 -9.22 9.21
C GLU A 274 -0.80 -10.75 9.08
N GLN A 275 -0.29 -11.31 7.97
CA GLN A 275 -0.16 -12.77 7.82
C GLN A 275 1.01 -13.29 8.67
N PHE A 276 2.09 -12.52 8.80
CA PHE A 276 3.15 -12.80 9.78
C PHE A 276 2.65 -12.62 11.23
N ASP A 277 1.91 -11.55 11.53
CA ASP A 277 1.33 -11.33 12.86
C ASP A 277 0.33 -12.42 13.25
N ALA A 278 -0.56 -12.83 12.32
CA ALA A 278 -1.50 -13.91 12.54
C ALA A 278 -0.78 -15.22 12.84
N PHE A 279 0.26 -15.56 12.07
CA PHE A 279 1.09 -16.74 12.34
C PHE A 279 1.77 -16.65 13.72
N VAL A 280 2.37 -15.51 14.08
CA VAL A 280 2.97 -15.28 15.39
C VAL A 280 1.95 -15.42 16.53
N ASN A 281 0.74 -14.92 16.36
CA ASN A 281 -0.34 -15.05 17.35
C ASN A 281 -0.72 -16.53 17.53
N MET A 282 -0.89 -17.28 16.43
CA MET A 282 -1.09 -18.73 16.48
C MET A 282 0.06 -19.43 17.22
N LEU A 283 1.33 -19.07 16.97
CA LEU A 283 2.45 -19.65 17.72
C LEU A 283 2.36 -19.36 19.23
N ARG A 284 1.99 -18.12 19.62
CA ARG A 284 1.83 -17.72 21.03
C ARG A 284 0.67 -18.46 21.73
N GLU A 285 -0.37 -18.83 20.99
CA GLU A 285 -1.54 -19.57 21.49
C GLU A 285 -1.29 -21.07 21.71
N ASN A 286 -0.16 -21.63 21.24
CA ASN A 286 0.17 -23.06 21.39
C ASN A 286 1.32 -23.27 22.40
N PRO A 287 1.05 -23.73 23.64
CA PRO A 287 2.09 -23.92 24.67
C PRO A 287 3.26 -24.82 24.25
N SER A 288 2.99 -25.85 23.44
CA SER A 288 4.01 -26.78 22.89
C SER A 288 5.02 -26.11 21.94
N LEU A 289 4.76 -24.86 21.51
CA LEU A 289 5.66 -24.01 20.69
C LEU A 289 6.22 -22.81 21.47
N SER A 290 5.86 -22.66 22.76
CA SER A 290 6.29 -21.54 23.60
C SER A 290 7.70 -21.73 24.17
N LEU A 291 8.31 -20.63 24.67
CA LEU A 291 9.62 -20.65 25.32
C LEU A 291 9.66 -21.58 26.54
N ASN A 292 8.55 -21.68 27.27
CA ASN A 292 8.42 -22.43 28.52
C ASN A 292 7.77 -23.81 28.30
N ARG A 293 7.99 -24.43 27.13
CA ARG A 293 7.50 -25.79 26.85
C ARG A 293 8.12 -26.83 27.78
N ASP A 294 7.42 -27.94 27.95
CA ASP A 294 7.95 -29.16 28.55
C ASP A 294 8.84 -29.89 27.53
N GLU A 295 10.16 -29.84 27.69
CA GLU A 295 11.12 -30.48 26.76
C GLU A 295 11.09 -32.02 26.80
N SER A 296 10.39 -32.63 27.77
CA SER A 296 10.17 -34.08 27.77
C SER A 296 9.10 -34.51 26.76
N ARG A 297 8.32 -33.57 26.21
CA ARG A 297 7.31 -33.83 25.19
C ARG A 297 7.87 -33.71 23.77
N PRO A 298 7.42 -34.55 22.83
CA PRO A 298 7.74 -34.37 21.42
C PRO A 298 7.12 -33.07 20.89
N LEU A 299 7.78 -32.46 19.91
CA LEU A 299 7.21 -31.33 19.17
C LEU A 299 5.92 -31.75 18.44
N PRO A 300 4.91 -30.86 18.34
CA PRO A 300 3.72 -31.12 17.55
C PRO A 300 4.06 -31.08 16.05
N ALA A 301 3.45 -31.97 15.28
CA ALA A 301 3.50 -31.97 13.83
C ALA A 301 2.78 -30.74 13.27
N LEU A 302 3.54 -29.81 12.69
CA LEU A 302 2.97 -28.69 11.94
C LEU A 302 2.65 -29.17 10.52
N LEU A 303 1.38 -29.21 10.14
CA LEU A 303 0.90 -29.71 8.85
C LEU A 303 0.33 -28.55 8.03
N PHE A 304 0.95 -28.23 6.89
CA PHE A 304 0.50 -27.15 6.00
C PHE A 304 -0.22 -27.72 4.76
N SER A 305 -1.34 -27.12 4.36
CA SER A 305 -2.04 -27.49 3.12
C SER A 305 -2.55 -26.30 2.31
N CYS A 306 -2.44 -26.41 0.99
CA CYS A 306 -3.14 -25.59 0.00
C CYS A 306 -3.63 -26.49 -1.15
N GLN A 307 -4.36 -25.95 -2.14
CA GLN A 307 -4.88 -26.70 -3.31
C GLN A 307 -3.95 -27.83 -3.83
N VAL A 308 -2.80 -27.49 -4.42
CA VAL A 308 -1.86 -28.46 -5.02
C VAL A 308 -0.77 -28.92 -4.04
N GLY A 309 -0.55 -28.19 -2.95
CA GLY A 309 0.48 -28.56 -1.96
C GLY A 309 1.91 -28.16 -2.31
N VAL A 310 2.11 -27.32 -3.34
CA VAL A 310 3.43 -26.84 -3.77
C VAL A 310 3.67 -25.39 -3.28
N GLY A 311 3.29 -24.36 -4.04
CA GLY A 311 3.74 -22.97 -3.78
C GLY A 311 3.47 -22.44 -2.37
N ARG A 312 2.20 -22.27 -2.00
CA ARG A 312 1.79 -21.73 -0.68
C ARG A 312 2.15 -22.67 0.48
N THR A 313 2.09 -23.98 0.26
CA THR A 313 2.50 -25.00 1.26
C THR A 313 4.01 -24.95 1.52
N ASN A 314 4.85 -24.78 0.49
CA ASN A 314 6.29 -24.57 0.65
C ASN A 314 6.57 -23.30 1.48
N LEU A 315 5.84 -22.21 1.23
CA LEU A 315 5.98 -20.98 2.01
C LEU A 315 5.61 -21.21 3.49
N GLY A 316 4.48 -21.87 3.76
CA GLY A 316 4.10 -22.30 5.12
C GLY A 316 5.13 -23.22 5.79
N MET A 317 5.67 -24.21 5.05
CA MET A 317 6.75 -25.07 5.53
C MET A 317 8.07 -24.31 5.78
N ILE A 318 8.37 -23.23 5.04
CA ILE A 318 9.55 -22.39 5.35
C ILE A 318 9.30 -21.60 6.64
N LEU A 319 8.12 -21.00 6.82
CA LEU A 319 7.75 -20.32 8.07
C LEU A 319 7.81 -21.29 9.27
N GLY A 320 7.26 -22.50 9.13
CA GLY A 320 7.37 -23.57 10.12
C GLY A 320 8.80 -24.05 10.36
N THR A 321 9.65 -24.10 9.33
CA THR A 321 11.08 -24.45 9.46
C THR A 321 11.82 -23.42 10.32
N LEU A 322 11.65 -22.13 10.02
CA LEU A 322 12.29 -21.04 10.77
C LEU A 322 11.89 -21.06 12.25
N VAL A 323 10.65 -21.43 12.57
CA VAL A 323 10.18 -21.60 13.94
C VAL A 323 10.78 -22.86 14.58
N MET A 324 10.77 -24.00 13.89
CA MET A 324 11.33 -25.25 14.40
C MET A 324 12.83 -25.14 14.70
N GLU A 325 13.62 -24.44 13.88
CA GLU A 325 15.05 -24.22 14.14
C GLU A 325 15.32 -23.33 15.37
N ARG A 326 14.37 -22.48 15.79
CA ARG A 326 14.45 -21.78 17.10
C ARG A 326 14.07 -22.70 18.25
N LEU A 327 13.18 -23.67 18.00
CA LEU A 327 12.73 -24.68 18.96
C LEU A 327 13.71 -25.86 19.15
N THR A 328 14.60 -26.17 18.18
CA THR A 328 15.54 -27.31 18.26
C THR A 328 17.01 -26.91 18.33
N GLY A 329 17.32 -25.63 18.13
CA GLY A 329 18.67 -25.20 17.74
C GLY A 329 18.92 -25.43 16.24
N ALA A 330 19.84 -24.64 15.66
CA ALA A 330 20.07 -24.58 14.22
C ALA A 330 21.07 -25.65 13.72
N PRO A 331 20.71 -26.49 12.74
CA PRO A 331 21.64 -27.31 11.97
C PRO A 331 22.48 -26.46 10.99
N PRO A 332 23.57 -27.00 10.41
CA PRO A 332 24.32 -26.31 9.34
C PRO A 332 23.52 -26.21 8.02
N PRO A 333 23.77 -25.19 7.19
CA PRO A 333 22.95 -24.89 6.02
C PRO A 333 23.14 -25.92 4.87
N PRO A 334 22.05 -26.36 4.20
CA PRO A 334 22.13 -27.22 3.02
C PRO A 334 22.51 -26.45 1.75
N GLN A 335 23.12 -27.15 0.78
CA GLN A 335 23.55 -26.58 -0.50
C GLN A 335 22.39 -26.31 -1.47
N SER A 336 22.49 -25.24 -2.25
CA SER A 336 21.49 -24.79 -3.23
C SER A 336 21.64 -25.46 -4.61
N PRO A 337 20.53 -25.81 -5.30
CA PRO A 337 20.56 -26.25 -6.70
C PRO A 337 20.78 -25.08 -7.67
N PRO A 338 21.25 -25.33 -8.91
CA PRO A 338 21.50 -24.29 -9.91
C PRO A 338 20.21 -23.78 -10.59
N PRO A 339 20.20 -22.54 -11.13
CA PRO A 339 19.06 -21.96 -11.84
C PRO A 339 18.92 -22.49 -13.29
N PRO A 340 17.70 -22.48 -13.86
CA PRO A 340 17.46 -22.82 -15.27
C PRO A 340 17.82 -21.65 -16.22
N SER A 341 18.19 -21.98 -17.46
CA SER A 341 18.53 -21.01 -18.51
C SER A 341 17.29 -20.40 -19.18
N PRO A 342 17.21 -19.07 -19.37
CA PRO A 342 16.11 -18.41 -20.09
C PRO A 342 16.28 -18.46 -21.63
N THR A 343 15.18 -18.31 -22.35
CA THR A 343 15.14 -18.08 -23.81
C THR A 343 14.28 -16.85 -24.14
N ASP A 344 14.67 -16.10 -25.16
CA ASP A 344 14.42 -14.66 -25.22
C ASP A 344 13.18 -14.25 -26.05
N THR A 345 12.33 -13.39 -25.48
CA THR A 345 11.32 -12.56 -26.19
C THR A 345 10.90 -11.38 -25.30
N HIS A 346 10.70 -10.19 -25.87
CA HIS A 346 10.62 -8.94 -25.09
C HIS A 346 9.41 -8.78 -24.16
N SER A 347 8.23 -9.31 -24.49
CA SER A 347 7.08 -9.31 -23.57
C SER A 347 7.31 -10.20 -22.35
N THR A 348 7.99 -11.34 -22.56
CA THR A 348 8.28 -12.34 -21.54
C THR A 348 9.29 -11.84 -20.50
N LYS A 349 10.18 -10.89 -20.86
CA LYS A 349 11.15 -10.29 -19.93
C LYS A 349 10.48 -9.54 -18.77
N LEU A 350 9.45 -8.73 -19.04
CA LEU A 350 8.74 -7.99 -18.00
C LEU A 350 8.00 -8.93 -17.03
N TYR A 351 7.38 -9.99 -17.55
CA TYR A 351 6.73 -11.02 -16.74
C TYR A 351 7.73 -11.76 -15.83
N PHE A 352 8.89 -12.17 -16.37
CA PHE A 352 9.93 -12.81 -15.56
C PHE A 352 10.59 -11.85 -14.56
N LEU A 353 10.80 -10.57 -14.92
CA LEU A 353 11.29 -9.55 -13.99
C LEU A 353 10.31 -9.33 -12.83
N GLN A 354 9.01 -9.20 -13.10
CA GLN A 354 7.99 -9.07 -12.06
C GLN A 354 8.00 -10.28 -11.12
N ARG A 355 8.10 -11.50 -11.66
CA ARG A 355 8.20 -12.73 -10.87
C ARG A 355 9.53 -12.86 -10.11
N ALA A 356 10.63 -12.34 -10.64
CA ALA A 356 11.91 -12.26 -9.96
C ALA A 356 11.83 -11.29 -8.77
N LEU A 357 11.29 -10.08 -8.97
CA LEU A 357 11.08 -9.08 -7.92
C LEU A 357 10.13 -9.57 -6.82
N GLN A 358 9.02 -10.22 -7.17
CA GLN A 358 8.12 -10.90 -6.22
C GLN A 358 8.85 -11.99 -5.40
N SER A 359 9.76 -12.74 -6.03
CA SER A 359 10.52 -13.82 -5.39
C SER A 359 11.63 -13.27 -4.49
N LEU A 360 12.27 -12.18 -4.90
CA LEU A 360 13.25 -11.42 -4.12
C LEU A 360 12.60 -10.77 -2.90
N GLU A 361 11.45 -10.11 -3.07
CA GLU A 361 10.63 -9.58 -1.97
C GLU A 361 10.31 -10.70 -0.96
N ARG A 362 9.77 -11.83 -1.44
CA ARG A 362 9.49 -13.01 -0.61
C ARG A 362 10.72 -13.49 0.17
N TYR A 363 11.87 -13.56 -0.48
CA TYR A 363 13.12 -13.99 0.17
C TYR A 363 13.59 -12.99 1.23
N ILE A 364 13.53 -11.69 0.96
CA ILE A 364 13.88 -10.65 1.93
C ILE A 364 12.93 -10.68 3.13
N TYR A 365 11.61 -10.80 2.93
CA TYR A 365 10.66 -10.95 4.05
C TYR A 365 10.89 -12.21 4.88
N LEU A 366 11.38 -13.30 4.30
CA LEU A 366 11.76 -14.50 5.07
C LEU A 366 13.04 -14.29 5.90
N ILE A 367 14.02 -13.54 5.39
CA ILE A 367 15.20 -13.12 6.16
C ILE A 367 14.81 -12.18 7.31
N LEU A 368 13.93 -11.21 7.03
CA LEU A 368 13.38 -10.29 8.03
C LEU A 368 12.59 -11.05 9.10
N PHE A 369 11.74 -12.00 8.72
CA PHE A 369 10.99 -12.84 9.66
C PHE A 369 11.91 -13.71 10.52
N ASN A 370 12.96 -14.33 9.95
CA ASN A 370 13.96 -15.05 10.76
C ASN A 370 14.68 -14.10 11.75
N THR A 371 15.02 -12.89 11.32
CA THR A 371 15.65 -11.87 12.17
C THR A 371 14.74 -11.42 13.31
N TYR A 372 13.45 -11.22 13.00
CA TYR A 372 12.39 -10.99 13.98
C TYR A 372 12.28 -12.16 14.97
N LEU A 373 12.23 -13.41 14.51
CA LEU A 373 12.18 -14.60 15.39
C LEU A 373 13.40 -14.65 16.33
N HIS A 374 14.60 -14.38 15.83
CA HIS A 374 15.81 -14.30 16.66
C HIS A 374 15.71 -13.27 17.80
N GLN A 375 15.05 -12.13 17.57
CA GLN A 375 14.93 -11.06 18.56
C GLN A 375 13.72 -11.22 19.49
N GLN A 376 12.58 -11.69 18.97
CA GLN A 376 11.29 -11.65 19.67
C GLN A 376 10.86 -13.00 20.25
N TYR A 377 11.37 -14.14 19.76
CA TYR A 377 11.09 -15.44 20.41
C TYR A 377 11.61 -15.51 21.86
N PRO A 378 12.84 -15.04 22.20
CA PRO A 378 13.29 -14.95 23.58
C PRO A 378 12.45 -14.00 24.46
N LEU A 379 11.69 -13.10 23.84
CA LEU A 379 10.80 -12.12 24.48
C LEU A 379 9.33 -12.55 24.43
N ALA A 380 9.04 -13.84 24.16
CA ALA A 380 7.69 -14.40 24.03
C ALA A 380 6.76 -13.65 23.04
N PHE A 381 7.36 -13.05 21.99
CA PHE A 381 6.69 -12.18 21.02
C PHE A 381 5.99 -10.97 21.67
N ALA A 382 6.69 -10.25 22.56
CA ALA A 382 6.22 -9.03 23.19
C ALA A 382 5.92 -7.89 22.18
N CYS A 383 6.61 -7.86 21.04
CA CYS A 383 6.29 -7.05 19.88
C CYS A 383 5.89 -7.97 18.72
N ASN A 384 4.91 -7.58 17.90
CA ASN A 384 4.52 -8.35 16.69
C ASN A 384 5.44 -8.01 15.49
N PHE A 385 5.24 -8.68 14.35
CA PHE A 385 6.08 -8.47 13.17
C PHE A 385 5.84 -7.10 12.52
N SER A 386 4.59 -6.64 12.43
CA SER A 386 4.27 -5.31 11.84
C SER A 386 4.91 -4.15 12.61
N GLN A 387 4.77 -4.11 13.94
CA GLN A 387 5.37 -3.09 14.81
C GLN A 387 6.89 -3.18 14.83
N TRP A 388 7.45 -4.40 14.81
CA TRP A 388 8.90 -4.59 14.70
C TRP A 388 9.46 -4.10 13.36
N LEU A 389 8.73 -4.31 12.26
CA LEU A 389 9.12 -3.81 10.94
C LEU A 389 8.98 -2.28 10.84
N CYS A 390 7.93 -1.70 11.43
CA CYS A 390 7.79 -0.25 11.58
C CYS A 390 8.92 0.35 12.44
N SER A 391 9.34 -0.35 13.49
CA SER A 391 10.53 0.02 14.29
C SER A 391 11.84 -0.05 13.50
N ASN A 392 11.85 -0.73 12.36
CA ASN A 392 12.98 -0.89 11.44
C ASN A 392 12.67 -0.29 10.05
N ALA A 393 11.92 0.81 9.98
CA ALA A 393 11.35 1.34 8.72
C ALA A 393 12.35 1.61 7.58
N TRP A 394 13.66 1.73 7.85
CA TRP A 394 14.71 1.74 6.83
C TRP A 394 14.62 0.55 5.85
N VAL A 395 14.10 -0.59 6.31
CA VAL A 395 13.84 -1.79 5.49
C VAL A 395 12.83 -1.51 4.38
N TYR A 396 11.82 -0.66 4.60
CA TYR A 396 10.88 -0.27 3.54
C TYR A 396 11.56 0.56 2.44
N ARG A 397 12.55 1.41 2.78
CA ARG A 397 13.37 2.12 1.79
C ARG A 397 14.25 1.15 1.00
N LEU A 398 14.83 0.13 1.64
CA LEU A 398 15.58 -0.92 0.95
C LEU A 398 14.67 -1.70 -0.03
N LEU A 399 13.47 -2.07 0.41
CA LEU A 399 12.47 -2.75 -0.41
C LEU A 399 12.01 -1.88 -1.59
N SER A 400 11.81 -0.57 -1.40
CA SER A 400 11.45 0.34 -2.49
C SER A 400 12.57 0.59 -3.51
N CYS A 401 13.78 0.05 -3.29
CA CYS A 401 14.92 0.14 -4.21
C CYS A 401 15.32 -1.20 -4.85
N MET A 402 14.59 -2.31 -4.61
CA MET A 402 14.96 -3.67 -5.07
C MET A 402 15.21 -3.81 -6.57
N ASN A 403 14.65 -2.95 -7.41
CA ASN A 403 14.80 -2.97 -8.87
C ASN A 403 15.94 -2.08 -9.39
N GLN A 404 16.53 -1.21 -8.56
CA GLN A 404 17.47 -0.17 -9.02
C GLN A 404 18.83 -0.72 -9.49
N SER A 405 19.25 -1.90 -9.01
CA SER A 405 20.48 -2.55 -9.45
C SER A 405 20.41 -3.08 -10.89
N GLU A 406 19.25 -3.64 -11.27
CA GLU A 406 19.01 -4.32 -12.54
C GLU A 406 18.75 -3.35 -13.70
N LEU A 407 18.59 -2.06 -13.39
CA LEU A 407 18.07 -1.03 -14.30
C LEU A 407 19.08 0.10 -14.49
N ARG A 408 19.88 0.00 -15.55
CA ARG A 408 20.81 1.06 -15.96
C ARG A 408 20.55 1.51 -17.40
N ALA A 409 20.48 2.82 -17.57
CA ALA A 409 20.42 3.47 -18.86
C ALA A 409 21.76 4.19 -19.12
N PRO A 410 22.58 3.75 -20.10
CA PRO A 410 23.85 4.41 -20.42
C PRO A 410 23.65 5.78 -21.07
N ALA A 411 24.60 6.69 -20.87
CA ALA A 411 24.52 8.08 -21.34
C ALA A 411 24.36 8.22 -22.87
N ASP A 412 24.88 7.26 -23.64
CA ASP A 412 24.80 7.24 -25.10
C ASP A 412 23.39 6.96 -25.64
N LEU A 413 22.42 6.60 -24.80
CA LEU A 413 20.99 6.62 -25.18
C LEU A 413 20.55 8.00 -25.67
N VAL A 414 21.06 9.08 -25.06
CA VAL A 414 20.75 10.47 -25.46
C VAL A 414 21.25 10.78 -26.87
N THR A 415 22.35 10.16 -27.32
CA THR A 415 22.95 10.37 -28.65
C THR A 415 22.58 9.27 -29.67
N LYS A 416 21.93 8.19 -29.21
CA LYS A 416 21.32 7.11 -29.99
C LYS A 416 19.81 7.28 -30.23
N GLY A 417 19.16 8.27 -29.60
CA GLY A 417 17.80 8.70 -29.97
C GLY A 417 16.78 8.84 -28.82
N ALA A 418 17.21 8.79 -27.56
CA ALA A 418 16.43 9.38 -26.46
C ALA A 418 16.36 10.91 -26.63
N ARG A 419 15.50 11.57 -25.84
CA ARG A 419 15.14 12.99 -26.04
C ARG A 419 15.72 13.86 -24.96
N VAL A 420 16.28 15.01 -25.36
CA VAL A 420 16.54 16.10 -24.43
C VAL A 420 15.24 16.88 -24.24
N ALA A 421 14.92 17.26 -23.02
CA ALA A 421 13.92 18.29 -22.75
C ALA A 421 14.64 19.59 -22.44
N ASP A 422 14.20 20.71 -23.03
CA ASP A 422 14.28 21.96 -22.28
C ASP A 422 13.39 21.77 -21.05
N GLU A 423 13.88 22.20 -19.89
CA GLU A 423 13.14 22.00 -18.66
C GLU A 423 11.85 22.82 -18.71
N TYR A 424 10.71 22.17 -18.44
CA TYR A 424 9.36 22.73 -18.58
C TYR A 424 9.32 24.18 -18.10
N LEU A 425 9.29 25.12 -19.06
CA LEU A 425 9.75 26.50 -18.90
C LEU A 425 9.16 27.09 -17.63
N ALA A 426 10.00 27.19 -16.58
CA ALA A 426 9.55 27.27 -15.21
C ALA A 426 8.55 28.43 -15.05
N PRO A 427 7.25 28.16 -14.83
CA PRO A 427 6.24 29.20 -14.93
C PRO A 427 6.56 30.27 -13.89
N ASP A 428 6.89 31.47 -14.36
CA ASP A 428 7.43 32.55 -13.55
C ASP A 428 6.29 33.30 -12.86
N VAL A 429 5.67 32.61 -11.89
CA VAL A 429 4.55 33.09 -11.07
C VAL A 429 4.90 34.42 -10.38
N LEU A 430 6.18 34.67 -10.11
CA LEU A 430 6.69 35.90 -9.49
C LEU A 430 7.21 36.94 -10.48
N SER A 431 7.24 36.64 -11.79
CA SER A 431 7.72 37.52 -12.87
C SER A 431 9.18 38.01 -12.70
N THR A 432 10.04 37.25 -12.03
CA THR A 432 11.40 37.66 -11.67
C THR A 432 12.44 37.49 -12.78
N VAL A 433 12.14 36.76 -13.87
CA VAL A 433 13.08 36.57 -15.00
C VAL A 433 13.58 37.90 -15.57
N LYS A 434 12.73 38.94 -15.56
CA LYS A 434 13.10 40.27 -16.08
C LYS A 434 14.20 40.96 -15.25
N GLU A 435 14.21 40.76 -13.93
CA GLU A 435 15.11 41.46 -13.01
C GLU A 435 16.31 40.59 -12.60
N MET A 436 16.07 39.30 -12.33
CA MET A 436 17.04 38.35 -11.78
C MET A 436 17.57 37.35 -12.79
N LYS A 437 17.10 37.39 -14.05
CA LYS A 437 17.35 36.40 -15.12
C LYS A 437 16.93 34.96 -14.80
N VAL A 438 16.19 34.73 -13.71
CA VAL A 438 15.67 33.42 -13.30
C VAL A 438 14.25 33.55 -12.74
N ALA A 439 13.45 32.50 -12.93
CA ALA A 439 12.05 32.45 -12.51
C ALA A 439 11.88 32.18 -11.01
N ASN A 440 10.78 32.67 -10.46
CA ASN A 440 10.33 32.44 -9.07
C ASN A 440 11.38 32.80 -7.99
N PHE A 441 12.27 33.76 -8.25
CA PHE A 441 13.25 34.25 -7.28
C PHE A 441 12.57 34.99 -6.13
N ARG A 442 12.82 34.55 -4.89
CA ARG A 442 12.25 35.13 -3.68
C ARG A 442 13.19 35.01 -2.49
N ARG A 443 12.87 35.77 -1.44
CA ARG A 443 13.58 35.79 -0.16
C ARG A 443 12.57 35.59 0.97
N VAL A 444 12.91 34.79 1.98
CA VAL A 444 12.11 34.68 3.21
C VAL A 444 12.17 36.02 3.96
N PRO A 445 11.03 36.62 4.36
CA PRO A 445 10.98 37.91 5.05
C PRO A 445 11.98 38.00 6.21
N LYS A 446 12.79 39.07 6.23
CA LYS A 446 13.83 39.37 7.24
C LYS A 446 14.99 38.37 7.35
N MET A 447 14.92 37.17 6.77
CA MET A 447 15.95 36.11 6.89
C MET A 447 16.92 36.08 5.69
N PRO A 448 18.13 35.51 5.80
CA PRO A 448 19.09 35.39 4.70
C PRO A 448 18.84 34.15 3.82
N VAL A 449 17.57 33.76 3.62
CA VAL A 449 17.15 32.54 2.92
C VAL A 449 16.46 32.90 1.62
N TYR A 450 16.86 32.27 0.52
CA TYR A 450 16.45 32.58 -0.85
C TYR A 450 16.02 31.32 -1.60
N GLY A 451 15.08 31.45 -2.54
CA GLY A 451 14.60 30.34 -3.36
C GLY A 451 14.26 30.76 -4.79
N MET A 452 14.50 29.87 -5.76
CA MET A 452 14.42 30.19 -7.20
C MET A 452 14.36 28.92 -8.06
N ALA A 453 13.98 29.08 -9.34
CA ALA A 453 14.13 28.05 -10.37
C ALA A 453 15.62 27.75 -10.68
N GLN A 454 15.89 26.71 -11.46
CA GLN A 454 17.25 26.37 -11.92
C GLN A 454 17.80 27.51 -12.82
N PRO A 455 18.93 28.16 -12.46
CA PRO A 455 19.50 29.26 -13.23
C PRO A 455 20.45 28.77 -14.33
N THR A 456 20.71 29.64 -15.31
CA THR A 456 21.91 29.60 -16.17
C THR A 456 23.12 30.22 -15.47
N SER A 457 24.31 30.09 -16.06
CA SER A 457 25.54 30.76 -15.64
C SER A 457 25.42 32.28 -15.61
N GLU A 458 24.71 32.88 -16.56
CA GLU A 458 24.40 34.33 -16.54
C GLU A 458 23.57 34.69 -15.31
N ALA A 459 22.44 33.99 -15.10
CA ALA A 459 21.54 34.27 -13.99
C ALA A 459 22.19 33.99 -12.62
N THR A 460 23.07 33.00 -12.53
CA THR A 460 23.89 32.73 -11.35
C THR A 460 24.77 33.94 -11.01
N GLY A 461 25.43 34.54 -12.00
CA GLY A 461 26.20 35.78 -11.83
C GLY A 461 25.36 36.97 -11.37
N VAL A 462 24.14 37.13 -11.91
CA VAL A 462 23.19 38.19 -11.49
C VAL A 462 22.76 37.99 -10.02
N VAL A 463 22.39 36.77 -9.63
CA VAL A 463 21.97 36.45 -8.26
C VAL A 463 23.13 36.64 -7.26
N LEU A 464 24.34 36.19 -7.59
CA LEU A 464 25.51 36.41 -6.74
C LEU A 464 25.83 37.91 -6.57
N SER A 465 25.72 38.69 -7.65
CA SER A 465 25.89 40.16 -7.62
C SER A 465 24.83 40.84 -6.74
N TYR A 466 23.59 40.33 -6.72
CA TYR A 466 22.51 40.83 -5.86
C TYR A 466 22.77 40.51 -4.38
N LEU A 467 23.27 39.31 -4.06
CA LEU A 467 23.51 38.84 -2.69
C LEU A 467 24.72 39.52 -2.02
N THR A 468 25.74 39.83 -2.82
CA THR A 468 26.99 40.49 -2.38
C THR A 468 26.92 42.01 -2.37
N ASP A 469 25.80 42.62 -2.80
CA ASP A 469 25.68 44.07 -2.97
C ASP A 469 25.79 44.89 -1.67
N GLU A 470 25.94 46.21 -1.83
CA GLU A 470 26.06 47.17 -0.72
C GLU A 470 24.83 47.26 0.22
N LYS A 471 23.72 46.56 -0.07
CA LYS A 471 22.51 46.49 0.76
C LYS A 471 22.35 45.15 1.48
N ARG A 472 22.85 44.04 0.93
CA ARG A 472 22.82 42.71 1.57
C ARG A 472 24.15 42.34 2.25
N LYS A 473 25.28 42.62 1.58
CA LYS A 473 26.65 42.40 2.09
C LYS A 473 26.93 40.97 2.59
N HIS A 474 26.32 39.95 1.99
CA HIS A 474 26.67 38.56 2.30
C HIS A 474 28.09 38.26 1.77
N GLN A 475 28.96 37.76 2.64
CA GLN A 475 30.34 37.40 2.28
C GLN A 475 30.46 35.91 1.95
N HIS A 476 29.68 35.08 2.66
CA HIS A 476 29.56 33.64 2.40
C HIS A 476 28.15 33.33 1.88
N VAL A 477 28.09 32.44 0.89
CA VAL A 477 26.85 32.01 0.24
C VAL A 477 26.88 30.49 0.12
N LEU A 478 26.04 29.82 0.89
CA LEU A 478 25.74 28.41 0.67
C LEU A 478 24.65 28.30 -0.39
N TRP A 479 25.01 27.69 -1.51
CA TRP A 479 24.11 27.41 -2.62
C TRP A 479 23.82 25.91 -2.69
N VAL A 480 22.55 25.53 -2.54
CA VAL A 480 22.11 24.14 -2.58
C VAL A 480 21.14 23.91 -3.72
N ASN A 481 21.58 23.12 -4.70
CA ASN A 481 20.70 22.57 -5.72
C ASN A 481 19.98 21.35 -5.17
N VAL A 482 18.66 21.41 -5.05
CA VAL A 482 17.81 20.35 -4.48
C VAL A 482 17.08 19.52 -5.55
N GLN A 483 17.70 19.38 -6.72
CA GLN A 483 17.14 18.70 -7.90
C GLN A 483 17.64 17.26 -8.06
N GLU A 484 16.72 16.34 -8.32
CA GLU A 484 16.96 14.89 -8.51
C GLU A 484 17.23 14.51 -9.98
N GLU A 485 16.69 15.28 -10.91
CA GLU A 485 16.96 15.19 -12.35
C GLU A 485 18.38 15.66 -12.69
N LEU A 486 18.98 15.07 -13.72
CA LEU A 486 20.28 15.50 -14.26
C LEU A 486 20.16 16.86 -14.95
N VAL A 487 21.07 17.80 -14.68
CA VAL A 487 21.00 19.17 -15.22
C VAL A 487 22.29 19.56 -15.94
N LEU A 488 22.17 20.02 -17.18
CA LEU A 488 23.28 20.54 -17.98
C LEU A 488 22.93 21.91 -18.58
N GLU A 489 23.88 22.83 -18.63
CA GLU A 489 23.76 24.02 -19.48
C GLU A 489 24.43 23.73 -20.83
N ALA A 490 23.71 23.94 -21.94
CA ALA A 490 24.27 23.82 -23.29
C ALA A 490 23.85 25.00 -24.16
N ASN A 491 24.79 25.56 -24.94
CA ASN A 491 24.56 26.78 -25.74
C ASN A 491 23.96 27.98 -24.95
N GLY A 492 24.12 28.04 -23.62
CA GLY A 492 23.53 29.10 -22.77
C GLY A 492 22.08 28.85 -22.31
N GLN A 493 21.55 27.64 -22.47
CA GLN A 493 20.23 27.23 -21.97
C GLN A 493 20.34 25.97 -21.09
N ILE A 494 19.43 25.82 -20.13
CA ILE A 494 19.35 24.64 -19.26
C ILE A 494 18.60 23.50 -19.96
N PHE A 495 19.07 22.27 -19.77
CA PHE A 495 18.45 21.06 -20.30
C PHE A 495 18.47 19.92 -19.28
N CYS A 496 17.40 19.12 -19.30
CA CYS A 496 17.30 17.85 -18.60
C CYS A 496 17.14 16.71 -19.64
N PRO A 497 17.89 15.61 -19.56
CA PRO A 497 17.60 14.42 -20.36
C PRO A 497 16.28 13.80 -19.88
N ARG A 498 15.44 13.28 -20.79
CA ARG A 498 14.28 12.48 -20.37
C ARG A 498 14.66 11.08 -19.86
N GLU A 499 15.80 10.57 -20.32
CA GLU A 499 16.40 9.27 -20.02
C GLU A 499 17.93 9.49 -20.23
N PRO A 500 18.86 9.07 -19.35
CA PRO A 500 18.72 8.39 -18.04
C PRO A 500 18.31 9.30 -16.87
N SER A 501 17.98 8.67 -15.74
CA SER A 501 17.58 9.30 -14.46
C SER A 501 18.46 8.89 -13.25
N CYS A 502 19.65 8.34 -13.48
CA CYS A 502 20.61 7.98 -12.42
C CYS A 502 21.73 9.04 -12.31
N LEU A 503 22.31 9.23 -11.12
CA LEU A 503 22.90 10.51 -10.67
C LEU A 503 24.42 10.70 -10.83
N ASP A 504 24.81 11.98 -10.71
CA ASP A 504 26.14 12.59 -10.55
C ASP A 504 27.28 12.14 -11.49
N GLN A 505 27.74 10.88 -11.46
CA GLN A 505 28.75 10.40 -12.42
C GLN A 505 28.24 10.47 -13.87
N LEU A 506 26.92 10.42 -14.04
CA LEU A 506 26.26 10.51 -15.33
C LEU A 506 26.23 11.94 -15.91
N GLU A 507 26.34 13.03 -15.14
CA GLU A 507 26.37 14.39 -15.73
C GLU A 507 27.65 14.65 -16.51
N ALA A 508 28.81 14.27 -15.96
CA ALA A 508 30.09 14.40 -16.64
C ALA A 508 30.12 13.52 -17.91
N THR A 509 29.73 12.25 -17.79
CA THR A 509 29.69 11.31 -18.92
C THR A 509 28.69 11.76 -20.00
N LEU A 510 27.54 12.30 -19.62
CA LEU A 510 26.53 12.80 -20.55
C LEU A 510 26.99 14.08 -21.26
N LYS A 511 27.62 15.02 -20.54
CA LYS A 511 28.28 16.19 -21.15
C LYS A 511 29.29 15.74 -22.21
N GLU A 512 30.18 14.81 -21.86
CA GLU A 512 31.22 14.31 -22.77
C GLU A 512 30.59 13.66 -24.01
N GLU A 513 29.60 12.79 -23.84
CA GLU A 513 28.94 12.10 -24.96
C GLU A 513 28.13 13.05 -25.85
N ILE A 514 27.45 14.06 -25.29
CA ILE A 514 26.79 15.13 -26.06
C ILE A 514 27.81 15.91 -26.92
N LEU A 515 28.92 16.34 -26.34
CA LEU A 515 29.96 17.11 -27.04
C LEU A 515 30.70 16.27 -28.10
N LYS A 516 30.98 15.00 -27.78
CA LYS A 516 31.63 14.02 -28.66
C LYS A 516 30.75 13.59 -29.83
N ALA A 517 29.44 13.49 -29.63
CA ALA A 517 28.53 13.04 -30.67
C ALA A 517 28.43 14.01 -31.85
N GLN A 518 28.57 15.33 -31.62
CA GLN A 518 28.48 16.40 -32.63
C GLN A 518 27.24 16.30 -33.56
N LYS A 519 26.14 15.76 -33.02
CA LYS A 519 24.88 15.54 -33.73
C LYS A 519 23.88 16.66 -33.44
N TRP A 520 22.90 16.76 -34.33
CA TRP A 520 21.62 17.37 -34.01
C TRP A 520 20.80 16.40 -33.16
N LEU A 521 20.38 16.83 -31.98
CA LEU A 521 19.53 16.04 -31.06
C LEU A 521 18.10 16.60 -31.04
N GLU A 522 17.11 15.74 -30.82
CA GLU A 522 15.71 16.16 -30.66
C GLU A 522 15.53 16.76 -29.26
N VAL A 523 15.27 18.07 -29.23
CA VAL A 523 14.94 18.83 -28.03
C VAL A 523 13.44 19.12 -28.03
N THR A 524 12.76 18.90 -26.90
CA THR A 524 11.39 19.39 -26.71
C THR A 524 11.41 20.77 -26.03
N LEU A 525 10.75 21.75 -26.64
CA LEU A 525 10.66 23.14 -26.19
C LEU A 525 9.20 23.58 -26.28
N GLU A 526 8.59 24.06 -25.19
CA GLU A 526 7.19 24.54 -25.18
C GLU A 526 6.17 23.55 -25.81
N GLN A 527 6.41 22.24 -25.66
CA GLN A 527 5.71 21.11 -26.32
C GLN A 527 6.03 20.89 -27.81
N GLU A 528 6.64 21.85 -28.50
CA GLU A 528 7.22 21.65 -29.84
C GLU A 528 8.47 20.75 -29.81
N LYS A 529 8.81 20.22 -30.99
CA LYS A 529 10.04 19.46 -31.22
C LYS A 529 10.97 20.25 -32.14
N GLN A 530 12.18 20.52 -31.68
CA GLN A 530 13.19 21.25 -32.44
C GLN A 530 14.50 20.47 -32.42
N MET A 531 15.20 20.42 -33.56
CA MET A 531 16.53 19.84 -33.61
C MET A 531 17.54 20.91 -33.19
N LYS A 532 18.37 20.65 -32.17
CA LYS A 532 19.48 21.54 -31.77
C LYS A 532 20.82 20.80 -31.83
N MET A 533 21.87 21.51 -32.23
CA MET A 533 23.25 21.04 -32.18
C MET A 533 23.98 21.76 -31.04
N PHE A 534 24.49 21.00 -30.08
CA PHE A 534 25.17 21.54 -28.89
C PHE A 534 26.65 21.79 -29.21
N LYS A 535 27.08 23.05 -29.08
CA LYS A 535 28.46 23.52 -29.32
C LYS A 535 29.23 23.72 -28.03
N SER A 536 28.54 24.13 -26.96
CA SER A 536 29.03 24.13 -25.59
C SER A 536 28.09 23.29 -24.72
N CYS A 537 28.66 22.66 -23.69
CA CYS A 537 27.93 21.96 -22.65
C CYS A 537 28.76 22.00 -21.35
N GLN A 538 28.13 22.33 -20.23
CA GLN A 538 28.72 22.43 -18.90
C GLN A 538 27.81 21.76 -17.86
N THR A 539 28.39 21.16 -16.83
CA THR A 539 27.61 20.69 -15.67
C THR A 539 27.34 21.85 -14.71
N VAL A 540 26.32 21.73 -13.85
CA VAL A 540 26.03 22.78 -12.85
C VAL A 540 27.23 22.99 -11.92
N GLN A 541 27.91 21.91 -11.52
CA GLN A 541 29.14 22.00 -10.72
C GLN A 541 30.24 22.85 -11.40
N GLU A 542 30.42 22.74 -12.72
CA GLU A 542 31.40 23.53 -13.46
C GLU A 542 31.04 25.02 -13.49
N ILE A 543 29.74 25.35 -13.57
CA ILE A 543 29.25 26.74 -13.51
C ILE A 543 29.61 27.37 -12.16
N PHE A 544 29.31 26.69 -11.04
CA PHE A 544 29.65 27.20 -9.72
C PHE A 544 31.16 27.29 -9.48
N ASN A 545 31.95 26.35 -10.01
CA ASN A 545 33.40 26.40 -9.95
C ASN A 545 33.98 27.65 -10.68
N GLN A 546 33.36 28.10 -11.78
CA GLN A 546 33.75 29.35 -12.47
C GLN A 546 33.45 30.57 -11.59
N HIS A 547 32.23 30.69 -11.06
CA HIS A 547 31.80 31.83 -10.25
C HIS A 547 32.55 31.96 -8.90
N LYS A 548 33.06 30.86 -8.35
CA LYS A 548 33.87 30.84 -7.11
C LYS A 548 35.18 31.65 -7.23
N SER A 549 35.70 31.86 -8.44
CA SER A 549 36.87 32.73 -8.66
C SER A 549 36.62 34.20 -8.31
N SER A 550 35.40 34.69 -8.55
CA SER A 550 34.96 36.06 -8.22
C SER A 550 34.25 36.14 -6.87
N ASN A 551 33.80 35.00 -6.32
CA ASN A 551 33.05 34.89 -5.07
C ASN A 551 33.71 33.83 -4.17
N PRO A 552 34.82 34.14 -3.45
CA PRO A 552 35.58 33.12 -2.71
C PRO A 552 34.77 32.37 -1.65
N GLY A 553 33.83 33.06 -0.97
CA GLY A 553 32.91 32.50 0.02
C GLY A 553 31.70 31.75 -0.55
N LEU A 554 31.70 31.43 -1.85
CA LEU A 554 30.67 30.62 -2.50
C LEU A 554 30.94 29.13 -2.25
N GLU A 555 30.03 28.45 -1.56
CA GLU A 555 29.98 26.99 -1.49
C GLU A 555 28.76 26.49 -2.29
N TYR A 556 28.98 25.54 -3.20
CA TYR A 556 27.91 24.86 -3.94
C TYR A 556 27.82 23.40 -3.51
N LYS A 557 26.60 22.93 -3.26
CA LYS A 557 26.27 21.53 -2.97
C LYS A 557 25.05 21.10 -3.79
N ARG A 558 25.00 19.82 -4.18
CA ARG A 558 23.74 19.16 -4.61
C ARG A 558 23.23 18.32 -3.46
N ILE A 559 21.97 18.48 -3.08
CA ILE A 559 21.27 17.63 -2.10
C ILE A 559 19.88 17.33 -2.68
N PRO A 560 19.76 16.32 -3.56
CA PRO A 560 18.51 16.01 -4.27
C PRO A 560 17.33 15.86 -3.31
N LEU A 561 16.21 16.50 -3.61
CA LEU A 561 14.95 16.30 -2.90
C LEU A 561 13.89 15.75 -3.87
N PRO A 562 13.00 14.85 -3.42
CA PRO A 562 11.92 14.33 -4.26
C PRO A 562 10.84 15.40 -4.51
N GLU A 563 10.32 15.54 -5.74
CA GLU A 563 9.38 16.63 -6.07
C GLU A 563 8.14 16.67 -5.14
N CYS A 564 7.52 15.51 -4.88
CA CYS A 564 6.29 15.41 -4.10
C CYS A 564 6.44 14.81 -2.69
N ALA A 565 7.29 13.80 -2.49
CA ALA A 565 7.45 13.10 -1.21
C ALA A 565 8.10 13.96 -0.11
N ALA A 566 8.11 13.47 1.13
CA ALA A 566 9.01 14.02 2.14
C ALA A 566 10.48 13.82 1.71
N PRO A 567 11.37 14.79 2.02
CA PRO A 567 12.80 14.52 2.06
C PRO A 567 13.09 13.26 2.90
N THR A 568 14.08 12.48 2.50
CA THR A 568 14.58 11.39 3.33
C THR A 568 15.23 11.94 4.59
N GLU A 569 15.31 11.11 5.62
CA GLU A 569 15.98 11.45 6.87
C GLU A 569 17.44 11.89 6.65
N GLN A 570 18.11 11.34 5.63
CA GLN A 570 19.46 11.69 5.21
C GLN A 570 19.55 13.06 4.51
N ASP A 571 18.51 13.49 3.81
CA ASP A 571 18.48 14.81 3.14
C ASP A 571 18.37 15.93 4.18
N PHE A 572 17.58 15.72 5.25
CA PHE A 572 17.55 16.61 6.41
C PHE A 572 18.91 16.70 7.10
N ASP A 573 19.61 15.57 7.25
CA ASP A 573 20.98 15.54 7.80
C ASP A 573 21.97 16.31 6.92
N GLY A 574 21.93 16.09 5.60
CA GLY A 574 22.79 16.79 4.63
C GLY A 574 22.54 18.32 4.61
N LEU A 575 21.27 18.75 4.62
CA LEU A 575 20.91 20.16 4.68
C LEU A 575 21.37 20.82 5.99
N LEU A 576 21.12 20.16 7.13
CA LEU A 576 21.52 20.67 8.44
C LEU A 576 23.04 20.77 8.57
N GLU A 577 23.79 19.75 8.17
CA GLU A 577 25.26 19.77 8.28
C GLU A 577 25.90 20.78 7.32
N ALA A 578 25.37 20.91 6.10
CA ALA A 578 25.82 21.95 5.17
C ALA A 578 25.59 23.36 5.76
N MET A 579 24.44 23.62 6.39
CA MET A 579 24.18 24.89 7.05
C MET A 579 25.04 25.09 8.31
N LYS A 580 25.23 24.06 9.15
CA LYS A 580 26.11 24.10 10.34
C LYS A 580 27.54 24.50 9.96
N SER A 581 28.08 23.89 8.90
CA SER A 581 29.45 24.16 8.41
C SER A 581 29.63 25.64 8.06
N VAL A 582 28.71 26.22 7.29
CA VAL A 582 28.83 27.61 6.82
C VAL A 582 28.50 28.63 7.92
N LEU A 583 27.57 28.32 8.84
CA LEU A 583 27.28 29.16 10.00
C LEU A 583 28.44 29.22 11.02
N ALA A 584 29.30 28.19 11.06
CA ALA A 584 30.52 28.20 11.87
C ALA A 584 31.61 29.14 11.31
N GLU A 585 31.58 29.42 10.00
CA GLU A 585 32.49 30.37 9.33
C GLU A 585 31.92 31.80 9.33
N ASP A 586 30.63 31.98 8.99
CA ASP A 586 29.94 33.27 8.97
C ASP A 586 28.47 33.17 9.38
N SER A 587 28.18 33.62 10.60
CA SER A 587 26.82 33.78 11.15
C SER A 587 25.84 34.62 10.29
N ARG A 588 26.32 35.34 9.27
CA ARG A 588 25.52 36.18 8.36
C ARG A 588 25.49 35.66 6.92
N ALA A 589 25.92 34.41 6.69
CA ALA A 589 25.89 33.76 5.39
C ALA A 589 24.48 33.75 4.77
N ALA A 590 24.42 33.74 3.43
CA ALA A 590 23.18 33.53 2.69
C ALA A 590 22.98 32.05 2.33
N PHE A 591 21.72 31.64 2.29
CA PHE A 591 21.30 30.28 1.95
C PHE A 591 20.39 30.33 0.72
N VAL A 592 20.85 29.79 -0.40
CA VAL A 592 20.15 29.84 -1.70
C VAL A 592 19.75 28.43 -2.10
N PHE A 593 18.46 28.22 -2.35
CA PHE A 593 17.90 26.92 -2.72
C PHE A 593 17.27 26.96 -4.12
N ASN A 594 17.73 26.11 -5.02
CA ASN A 594 17.15 26.00 -6.36
C ASN A 594 16.70 24.57 -6.70
N CYS A 595 15.67 24.48 -7.53
CA CYS A 595 15.21 23.26 -8.20
C CYS A 595 14.51 23.66 -9.50
N SER A 596 14.29 22.70 -10.40
CA SER A 596 13.58 22.82 -11.68
C SER A 596 12.76 24.11 -11.86
N ASN A 597 11.59 24.14 -11.22
CA ASN A 597 10.64 25.25 -11.30
C ASN A 597 10.67 26.23 -10.11
N GLY A 598 11.51 25.99 -9.10
CA GLY A 598 11.68 26.85 -7.94
C GLY A 598 10.55 26.85 -6.90
N ARG A 599 9.58 25.95 -7.03
CA ARG A 599 8.36 25.90 -6.19
C ARG A 599 8.52 24.86 -5.09
N GLY A 600 7.98 23.64 -5.25
CA GLY A 600 7.81 22.66 -4.17
C GLY A 600 9.08 22.28 -3.41
N ARG A 601 10.14 21.86 -4.13
CA ARG A 601 11.41 21.43 -3.49
C ARG A 601 12.16 22.61 -2.87
N SER A 602 12.29 23.73 -3.57
CA SER A 602 12.90 24.95 -3.01
C SER A 602 12.15 25.47 -1.78
N THR A 603 10.82 25.57 -1.80
CA THR A 603 10.02 25.94 -0.62
C THR A 603 10.25 24.98 0.56
N THR A 604 10.37 23.67 0.29
CA THR A 604 10.66 22.67 1.34
C THR A 604 12.04 22.92 1.97
N ALA A 605 13.08 23.10 1.15
CA ALA A 605 14.43 23.38 1.62
C ALA A 605 14.54 24.74 2.35
N MET A 606 13.86 25.78 1.85
CA MET A 606 13.75 27.08 2.52
C MET A 606 13.06 26.99 3.89
N THR A 607 12.07 26.10 4.04
CA THR A 607 11.38 25.86 5.33
C THR A 607 12.30 25.17 6.33
N ILE A 608 13.05 24.16 5.88
CA ILE A 608 14.10 23.48 6.66
C ILE A 608 15.17 24.49 7.11
N ALA A 609 15.59 25.39 6.21
CA ALA A 609 16.56 26.44 6.50
C ALA A 609 16.02 27.51 7.47
N ALA A 610 14.75 27.91 7.33
CA ALA A 610 14.11 28.86 8.23
C ALA A 610 14.04 28.33 9.67
N LEU A 611 13.55 27.09 9.84
CA LEU A 611 13.53 26.39 11.13
C LEU A 611 14.94 26.28 11.73
N THR A 612 15.92 25.82 10.93
CA THR A 612 17.32 25.71 11.35
C THR A 612 17.87 27.05 11.84
N LEU A 613 17.65 28.14 11.09
CA LEU A 613 18.15 29.47 11.47
C LEU A 613 17.44 30.07 12.69
N TRP A 614 16.16 29.76 12.94
CA TRP A 614 15.50 30.14 14.21
C TRP A 614 16.08 29.38 15.40
N HIS A 615 16.56 28.16 15.19
CA HIS A 615 17.30 27.44 16.22
C HIS A 615 18.68 28.04 16.50
N PHE A 616 19.39 28.58 15.50
CA PHE A 616 20.64 29.31 15.75
C PHE A 616 20.42 30.71 16.35
N ASN A 617 19.53 31.51 15.76
CA ASN A 617 19.43 32.95 16.02
C ASN A 617 18.32 33.35 17.02
N GLY A 618 17.49 32.40 17.44
CA GLY A 618 16.27 32.64 18.20
C GLY A 618 15.02 32.65 17.30
N PHE A 619 13.89 32.29 17.90
CA PHE A 619 12.59 32.34 17.21
C PHE A 619 12.08 33.79 17.13
N PRO A 620 11.43 34.20 16.02
CA PRO A 620 10.77 35.49 15.92
C PRO A 620 9.69 35.70 16.99
N GLU A 621 9.39 36.97 17.30
CA GLU A 621 8.11 37.30 17.92
C GLU A 621 6.97 37.02 16.92
N PHE A 622 5.94 36.33 17.39
CA PHE A 622 4.90 35.72 16.57
C PHE A 622 3.51 36.26 16.96
N GLY A 623 2.71 36.65 15.97
CA GLY A 623 1.30 37.01 16.18
C GLY A 623 0.41 35.80 16.47
N GLU A 624 -0.83 36.08 16.88
CA GLU A 624 -1.89 35.06 17.04
C GLU A 624 -2.71 34.84 15.76
N GLU A 625 -2.53 35.68 14.74
CA GLU A 625 -3.17 35.52 13.43
C GLU A 625 -2.55 34.35 12.66
N GLU A 626 -3.40 33.44 12.18
CA GLU A 626 -3.02 32.26 11.41
C GLU A 626 -3.62 32.36 10.00
N ILE A 627 -2.89 31.93 8.97
CA ILE A 627 -3.41 31.90 7.60
C ILE A 627 -4.44 30.77 7.46
N VAL A 628 -5.70 31.14 7.25
CA VAL A 628 -6.84 30.21 7.16
C VAL A 628 -7.66 30.52 5.91
N SER A 629 -7.81 29.54 5.01
CA SER A 629 -8.76 29.63 3.89
C SER A 629 -10.07 28.89 4.20
N VAL A 630 -11.18 29.37 3.65
CA VAL A 630 -12.55 28.92 3.93
C VAL A 630 -13.17 28.44 2.61
N PRO A 631 -13.82 27.26 2.53
CA PRO A 631 -14.38 26.45 3.63
C PRO A 631 -13.38 25.55 4.38
N ASP A 632 -12.14 25.42 3.93
CA ASP A 632 -11.24 24.34 4.35
C ASP A 632 -10.40 24.63 5.60
N ALA A 633 -10.94 25.44 6.52
CA ALA A 633 -10.23 26.02 7.65
C ALA A 633 -9.47 24.99 8.49
N LYS A 634 -10.09 23.84 8.82
CA LYS A 634 -9.44 22.72 9.54
C LYS A 634 -8.16 22.24 8.83
N TYR A 635 -8.22 22.11 7.51
CA TYR A 635 -7.14 21.52 6.71
C TYR A 635 -6.06 22.54 6.37
N THR A 636 -6.41 23.81 6.15
CA THR A 636 -5.41 24.88 5.97
C THR A 636 -4.71 25.27 7.27
N LYS A 637 -5.38 25.12 8.42
CA LYS A 637 -4.74 25.06 9.75
C LYS A 637 -3.81 23.84 9.93
N GLY A 638 -3.91 22.81 9.08
CA GLY A 638 -3.12 21.58 9.19
C GLY A 638 -3.64 20.56 10.22
N GLU A 639 -4.90 20.67 10.66
CA GLU A 639 -5.52 19.80 11.68
C GLU A 639 -6.00 18.45 11.10
N PHE A 640 -5.21 17.83 10.22
CA PHE A 640 -5.45 16.47 9.73
C PHE A 640 -5.42 15.46 10.88
N GLU A 641 -6.30 14.44 10.89
CA GLU A 641 -6.41 13.55 12.06
C GLU A 641 -5.09 12.85 12.41
N VAL A 642 -4.33 12.40 11.39
CA VAL A 642 -3.01 11.77 11.58
C VAL A 642 -1.93 12.75 12.08
N VAL A 643 -1.98 14.03 11.68
CA VAL A 643 -1.11 15.08 12.22
C VAL A 643 -1.48 15.36 13.69
N MET A 644 -2.77 15.36 14.03
CA MET A 644 -3.21 15.54 15.42
C MET A 644 -2.93 14.31 16.30
N LYS A 645 -2.80 13.11 15.72
CA LYS A 645 -2.24 11.92 16.42
C LYS A 645 -0.74 12.11 16.68
N LEU A 646 0.03 12.54 15.68
CA LEU A 646 1.47 12.86 15.84
C LEU A 646 1.70 13.94 16.91
N VAL A 647 0.97 15.04 16.87
CA VAL A 647 1.04 16.15 17.86
C VAL A 647 0.81 15.68 19.30
N ARG A 648 0.05 14.60 19.53
CA ARG A 648 -0.21 14.04 20.88
C ARG A 648 0.91 13.15 21.41
N ILE A 649 1.75 12.58 20.54
CA ILE A 649 2.88 11.73 20.96
C ILE A 649 4.22 12.48 21.04
N LEU A 650 4.31 13.68 20.45
CA LEU A 650 5.52 14.52 20.49
C LEU A 650 5.54 15.42 21.74
N PRO A 651 6.71 15.59 22.41
CA PRO A 651 6.87 16.55 23.48
C PRO A 651 6.62 17.97 22.97
N ASP A 652 5.79 18.74 23.67
CA ASP A 652 5.28 20.05 23.25
C ASP A 652 4.74 20.08 21.80
N GLY A 653 4.18 18.98 21.29
CA GLY A 653 3.85 18.81 19.87
C GLY A 653 2.98 19.91 19.25
N HIS A 654 2.10 20.56 20.03
CA HIS A 654 1.31 21.72 19.57
C HIS A 654 2.19 22.93 19.23
N ARG A 655 3.24 23.18 20.02
CA ARG A 655 4.26 24.20 19.76
C ARG A 655 5.12 23.81 18.56
N MET A 656 5.55 22.56 18.50
CA MET A 656 6.38 22.04 17.39
C MET A 656 5.66 22.20 16.04
N LYS A 657 4.35 21.93 16.01
CA LYS A 657 3.46 22.19 14.87
C LYS A 657 3.35 23.69 14.57
N ARG A 658 2.99 24.55 15.55
CA ARG A 658 2.82 26.00 15.33
C ARG A 658 4.07 26.64 14.74
N GLU A 659 5.26 26.32 15.25
CA GLU A 659 6.52 26.83 14.72
C GLU A 659 6.76 26.40 13.25
N VAL A 660 6.37 25.18 12.86
CA VAL A 660 6.44 24.72 11.46
C VAL A 660 5.39 25.41 10.58
N ASP A 661 4.17 25.61 11.09
CA ASP A 661 3.13 26.35 10.37
C ASP A 661 3.58 27.78 10.07
N MET A 662 4.20 28.46 11.03
CA MET A 662 4.71 29.81 10.86
C MET A 662 5.95 29.89 9.96
N ALA A 663 6.77 28.83 9.89
CA ALA A 663 7.85 28.71 8.91
C ALA A 663 7.28 28.55 7.49
N LEU A 664 6.26 27.70 7.32
CA LEU A 664 5.56 27.50 6.04
C LEU A 664 4.87 28.79 5.58
N ASP A 665 4.18 29.50 6.47
CA ASP A 665 3.51 30.77 6.19
C ASP A 665 4.53 31.84 5.76
N SER A 666 5.63 32.02 6.51
CA SER A 666 6.66 33.03 6.21
C SER A 666 7.44 32.73 4.90
N VAL A 667 7.72 31.46 4.61
CA VAL A 667 8.32 31.07 3.31
C VAL A 667 7.32 31.25 2.15
N SER A 668 6.01 31.15 2.42
CA SER A 668 4.94 31.28 1.43
C SER A 668 4.41 32.70 1.25
N GLU A 669 4.73 33.65 2.13
CA GLU A 669 4.31 35.07 2.07
C GLU A 669 4.66 35.75 0.73
N THR A 670 5.74 35.31 0.08
CA THR A 670 6.22 35.81 -1.22
C THR A 670 5.80 34.93 -2.41
N MET A 671 5.02 33.86 -2.18
CA MET A 671 4.39 33.02 -3.20
C MET A 671 2.88 33.32 -3.26
N THR A 672 2.18 32.83 -4.29
CA THR A 672 0.72 32.82 -4.27
C THR A 672 0.22 31.72 -3.31
N PRO A 673 -0.37 32.04 -2.14
CA PRO A 673 -0.55 31.04 -1.07
C PRO A 673 -1.42 29.87 -1.51
N MET A 674 -2.56 30.20 -2.13
CA MET A 674 -3.62 29.33 -2.65
C MET A 674 -3.17 28.14 -3.51
N HIS A 675 -1.97 28.19 -4.10
CA HIS A 675 -1.49 27.21 -5.08
C HIS A 675 -0.26 26.41 -4.65
N TYR A 676 0.50 26.88 -3.64
CA TYR A 676 1.83 26.34 -3.32
C TYR A 676 2.10 26.17 -1.82
N HIS A 677 1.21 26.65 -0.94
CA HIS A 677 1.34 26.45 0.50
C HIS A 677 1.04 24.99 0.89
N LEU A 678 1.90 24.39 1.72
CA LEU A 678 1.89 22.94 1.96
C LEU A 678 0.60 22.43 2.63
N ARG A 679 0.04 23.18 3.60
CA ARG A 679 -1.19 22.76 4.30
C ARG A 679 -2.41 22.72 3.36
N GLU A 680 -2.43 23.58 2.34
CA GLU A 680 -3.52 23.71 1.38
C GLU A 680 -3.39 22.72 0.20
N ILE A 681 -2.18 22.53 -0.34
CA ILE A 681 -1.97 21.62 -1.49
C ILE A 681 -2.27 20.15 -1.15
N ILE A 682 -2.16 19.74 0.12
CA ILE A 682 -2.59 18.40 0.61
C ILE A 682 -4.07 18.17 0.28
N ILE A 683 -4.96 18.99 0.84
CA ILE A 683 -6.42 18.81 0.75
C ILE A 683 -6.94 19.13 -0.66
N CYS A 684 -6.35 20.13 -1.33
CA CYS A 684 -6.69 20.46 -2.71
C CYS A 684 -6.32 19.31 -3.67
N THR A 685 -5.18 18.63 -3.46
CA THR A 685 -4.81 17.46 -4.27
C THR A 685 -5.74 16.27 -4.02
N TYR A 686 -6.10 15.98 -2.76
CA TYR A 686 -7.06 14.91 -2.43
C TYR A 686 -8.40 15.12 -3.14
N ARG A 687 -8.92 16.36 -3.12
CA ARG A 687 -10.22 16.67 -3.73
C ARG A 687 -10.24 16.62 -5.25
N GLN A 688 -9.09 16.80 -5.92
CA GLN A 688 -8.99 16.62 -7.37
C GLN A 688 -9.35 15.20 -7.82
N MET A 689 -9.20 14.18 -6.95
CA MET A 689 -9.61 12.79 -7.23
C MET A 689 -11.08 12.69 -7.66
N LYS A 690 -11.98 13.53 -7.10
CA LYS A 690 -13.42 13.54 -7.45
C LYS A 690 -13.69 13.98 -8.89
N ASN A 691 -12.73 14.65 -9.52
CA ASN A 691 -12.80 15.13 -10.91
C ASN A 691 -11.92 14.31 -11.87
N SER A 692 -11.27 13.24 -11.37
CA SER A 692 -10.42 12.36 -12.18
C SER A 692 -11.25 11.52 -13.16
N LYS A 693 -10.65 11.19 -14.30
CA LYS A 693 -11.26 10.46 -15.42
C LYS A 693 -10.87 8.99 -15.45
N SER A 694 -9.93 8.57 -14.60
CA SER A 694 -9.43 7.20 -14.53
C SER A 694 -8.99 6.84 -13.10
N GLU A 695 -9.05 5.56 -12.77
CA GLU A 695 -8.56 5.03 -11.49
C GLU A 695 -7.06 5.30 -11.29
N GLN A 696 -6.26 5.24 -12.35
CA GLN A 696 -4.82 5.54 -12.31
C GLN A 696 -4.54 7.02 -11.98
N GLU A 697 -5.32 7.95 -12.55
CA GLU A 697 -5.24 9.38 -12.21
C GLU A 697 -5.68 9.62 -10.75
N SER A 698 -6.76 8.97 -10.30
CA SER A 698 -7.22 9.02 -8.90
C SER A 698 -6.14 8.50 -7.93
N ARG A 699 -5.52 7.35 -8.24
CA ARG A 699 -4.42 6.76 -7.45
C ARG A 699 -3.19 7.67 -7.38
N SER A 700 -2.82 8.29 -8.51
CA SER A 700 -1.71 9.24 -8.58
C SER A 700 -1.96 10.50 -7.75
N LEU A 701 -3.18 11.05 -7.80
CA LEU A 701 -3.59 12.17 -6.96
C LEU A 701 -3.62 11.79 -5.47
N LEU A 702 -4.09 10.60 -5.12
CA LEU A 702 -4.05 10.09 -3.74
C LEU A 702 -2.61 9.98 -3.23
N LEU A 703 -1.74 9.30 -3.98
CA LEU A 703 -0.31 9.18 -3.66
C LEU A 703 0.34 10.55 -3.44
N ARG A 704 0.07 11.51 -4.33
CA ARG A 704 0.61 12.87 -4.24
C ARG A 704 0.09 13.64 -3.02
N SER A 705 -1.18 13.50 -2.67
CA SER A 705 -1.75 14.11 -1.46
C SER A 705 -1.13 13.52 -0.18
N LEU A 706 -0.97 12.19 -0.13
CA LEU A 706 -0.34 11.49 0.99
C LEU A 706 1.16 11.81 1.10
N GLN A 707 1.87 11.96 -0.02
CA GLN A 707 3.25 12.44 -0.07
C GLN A 707 3.40 13.85 0.56
N TYR A 708 2.50 14.78 0.25
CA TYR A 708 2.51 16.11 0.88
C TYR A 708 2.15 16.07 2.37
N LEU A 709 1.24 15.18 2.78
CA LEU A 709 0.86 14.98 4.18
C LEU A 709 2.03 14.40 5.01
N GLU A 710 2.75 13.43 4.45
CA GLU A 710 4.00 12.91 5.01
C GLU A 710 5.06 14.01 5.12
N ARG A 711 5.27 14.82 4.06
CA ARG A 711 6.21 15.96 4.09
C ARG A 711 5.91 16.94 5.24
N TYR A 712 4.64 17.24 5.48
CA TYR A 712 4.24 18.11 6.59
C TYR A 712 4.53 17.47 7.95
N MET A 713 4.23 16.18 8.14
CA MET A 713 4.60 15.43 9.35
C MET A 713 6.13 15.39 9.57
N TYR A 714 6.92 15.20 8.52
CA TYR A 714 8.39 15.20 8.58
C TYR A 714 8.97 16.56 8.98
N LEU A 715 8.38 17.68 8.57
CA LEU A 715 8.79 19.01 9.05
C LEU A 715 8.53 19.19 10.55
N ILE A 716 7.39 18.70 11.07
CA ILE A 716 7.07 18.72 12.52
C ILE A 716 8.05 17.83 13.30
N LEU A 717 8.36 16.64 12.78
CA LEU A 717 9.36 15.74 13.35
C LEU A 717 10.76 16.39 13.37
N PHE A 718 11.17 17.03 12.27
CA PHE A 718 12.46 17.71 12.18
C PHE A 718 12.56 18.90 13.15
N ASN A 719 11.53 19.74 13.29
CA ASN A 719 11.56 20.80 14.31
C ASN A 719 11.62 20.23 15.74
N THR A 720 10.90 19.14 16.01
CA THR A 720 10.94 18.46 17.32
C THR A 720 12.35 17.93 17.62
N TYR A 721 13.00 17.27 16.65
CA TYR A 721 14.40 16.88 16.71
C TYR A 721 15.32 18.09 16.96
N LEU A 722 15.12 19.19 16.23
CA LEU A 722 15.93 20.39 16.37
C LEU A 722 15.87 20.94 17.80
N HIS A 723 14.70 20.96 18.46
CA HIS A 723 14.60 21.33 19.90
C HIS A 723 15.32 20.34 20.82
N LEU A 724 15.07 19.04 20.66
CA LEU A 724 15.51 18.02 21.61
C LEU A 724 17.04 17.81 21.61
N GLU A 725 17.67 17.86 20.44
CA GLU A 725 19.11 17.61 20.28
C GLU A 725 19.95 18.91 20.28
N LYS A 726 19.31 20.10 20.37
CA LYS A 726 19.99 21.41 20.42
C LYS A 726 21.03 21.54 21.54
N LYS A 727 20.68 21.01 22.72
CA LYS A 727 21.53 21.00 23.92
C LYS A 727 22.84 20.24 23.71
N ASP A 728 22.83 19.26 22.80
CA ASP A 728 23.98 18.43 22.42
C ASP A 728 24.48 18.84 21.01
N SER A 729 24.20 20.08 20.58
CA SER A 729 24.64 20.69 19.31
C SER A 729 24.37 19.86 18.05
N TRP A 730 23.29 19.06 18.05
CA TRP A 730 22.94 18.14 16.94
C TRP A 730 24.09 17.19 16.57
N GLN A 731 24.71 16.57 17.59
CA GLN A 731 25.70 15.50 17.44
C GLN A 731 25.06 14.16 17.03
N ARG A 732 23.84 13.88 17.51
CA ARG A 732 22.98 12.85 16.93
C ARG A 732 22.33 13.41 15.67
N SER A 733 22.41 12.70 14.56
CA SER A 733 21.75 13.07 13.29
C SER A 733 20.23 12.84 13.36
N PHE A 734 19.45 13.52 12.52
CA PHE A 734 18.01 13.31 12.35
C PHE A 734 17.68 11.87 11.91
N SER A 735 18.43 11.27 11.00
CA SER A 735 18.29 9.83 10.67
C SER A 735 18.46 8.95 11.90
N THR A 736 19.47 9.27 12.72
CA THR A 736 19.77 8.53 13.94
C THR A 736 18.67 8.74 15.00
N TRP A 737 18.11 9.94 15.10
CA TRP A 737 17.00 10.28 15.99
C TRP A 737 15.68 9.65 15.57
N MET A 738 15.37 9.63 14.28
CA MET A 738 14.19 8.96 13.74
C MET A 738 14.20 7.46 14.06
N GLN A 739 15.36 6.81 13.92
CA GLN A 739 15.53 5.39 14.26
C GLN A 739 15.56 5.11 15.78
N GLN A 740 16.24 5.93 16.58
CA GLN A 740 16.44 5.66 18.01
C GLN A 740 15.32 6.19 18.92
N VAL A 741 14.62 7.24 18.50
CA VAL A 741 13.65 7.98 19.32
C VAL A 741 12.26 7.96 18.67
N ALA A 742 12.11 8.48 17.45
CA ALA A 742 10.79 8.63 16.81
C ALA A 742 10.10 7.27 16.55
N ALA A 743 10.85 6.29 16.05
CA ALA A 743 10.37 4.92 15.86
C ALA A 743 9.79 4.32 17.15
N ARG A 744 10.49 4.50 18.29
CA ARG A 744 10.05 4.02 19.61
C ARG A 744 8.86 4.78 20.18
N ALA A 745 8.58 5.98 19.68
CA ALA A 745 7.37 6.75 20.01
C ALA A 745 6.15 6.37 19.14
N GLY A 746 6.28 5.39 18.22
CA GLY A 746 5.21 4.96 17.33
C GLY A 746 5.02 5.83 16.08
N VAL A 747 6.02 6.64 15.71
CA VAL A 747 5.91 7.55 14.55
C VAL A 747 5.77 6.78 13.23
N TYR A 748 6.51 5.67 13.05
CA TYR A 748 6.39 4.87 11.84
C TYR A 748 5.08 4.06 11.78
N ASP A 749 4.49 3.68 12.91
CA ASP A 749 3.15 3.07 12.95
C ASP A 749 2.06 4.05 12.46
N LEU A 750 2.19 5.35 12.78
CA LEU A 750 1.32 6.39 12.21
C LEU A 750 1.56 6.59 10.70
N LEU A 751 2.81 6.52 10.24
CA LEU A 751 3.17 6.63 8.81
C LEU A 751 2.79 5.36 7.99
N ASN A 752 2.61 4.21 8.64
CA ASN A 752 2.06 2.97 8.07
C ASN A 752 0.52 2.91 8.10
N GLN A 753 -0.13 3.97 8.60
CA GLN A 753 -1.59 4.19 8.59
C GLN A 753 -1.92 5.61 8.10
N LEU A 754 -1.17 6.10 7.11
CA LEU A 754 -1.25 7.49 6.64
C LEU A 754 -2.44 7.71 5.71
N GLY A 755 -3.44 8.49 6.13
CA GLY A 755 -4.52 8.90 5.24
C GLY A 755 -5.61 9.72 5.93
N PHE A 756 -6.73 9.87 5.22
CA PHE A 756 -7.83 10.76 5.60
C PHE A 756 -8.99 9.95 6.20
N SER A 757 -8.86 9.60 7.49
CA SER A 757 -9.83 8.79 8.25
C SER A 757 -11.27 9.33 8.20
N GLU A 758 -11.43 10.64 7.95
CA GLU A 758 -12.73 11.30 7.83
C GLU A 758 -13.42 11.08 6.46
N PHE A 759 -12.72 10.50 5.48
CA PHE A 759 -13.20 10.30 4.11
C PHE A 759 -13.11 8.84 3.62
N GLU A 760 -12.15 8.04 4.12
CA GLU A 760 -11.89 6.68 3.62
C GLU A 760 -11.49 5.70 4.73
N ASN A 761 -11.80 4.41 4.53
CA ASN A 761 -11.33 3.33 5.41
C ASN A 761 -9.87 2.98 5.09
N LEU A 762 -8.97 3.31 6.02
CA LEU A 762 -7.52 3.12 5.86
C LEU A 762 -7.09 1.65 5.72
N LYS A 763 -7.95 0.67 6.02
CA LYS A 763 -7.67 -0.76 5.78
C LYS A 763 -7.72 -1.15 4.29
N ASP A 764 -8.44 -0.36 3.49
CA ASP A 764 -8.73 -0.65 2.09
C ASP A 764 -7.76 0.12 1.18
N SER A 765 -7.35 1.32 1.61
CA SER A 765 -6.30 2.12 0.97
C SER A 765 -4.94 1.44 1.09
N THR A 766 -4.46 0.78 0.02
CA THR A 766 -3.10 0.19 0.01
C THR A 766 -2.03 1.25 0.25
N LEU A 767 -2.27 2.48 -0.23
CA LEU A 767 -1.38 3.62 -0.06
C LEU A 767 -1.30 4.14 1.38
N ALA A 768 -2.15 3.69 2.31
CA ALA A 768 -1.97 4.07 3.71
C ALA A 768 -0.67 3.50 4.32
N ARG A 769 -0.11 2.44 3.72
CA ARG A 769 1.02 1.66 4.25
C ARG A 769 2.36 2.04 3.64
N LEU A 770 3.41 2.00 4.46
CA LEU A 770 4.81 2.22 4.06
C LEU A 770 5.23 1.30 2.91
N ARG A 771 4.96 -0.01 3.03
CA ARG A 771 5.31 -1.04 2.02
C ARG A 771 4.93 -0.64 0.60
N PHE A 772 3.67 -0.25 0.38
CA PHE A 772 3.16 0.10 -0.94
C PHE A 772 3.46 1.56 -1.29
N ARG A 773 3.26 2.49 -0.35
CA ARG A 773 3.38 3.93 -0.62
C ARG A 773 4.80 4.31 -0.99
N TRP A 774 5.81 3.88 -0.23
CA TRP A 774 7.22 4.17 -0.55
C TRP A 774 7.71 3.39 -1.78
N GLN A 775 7.17 2.20 -2.06
CA GLN A 775 7.43 1.50 -3.32
C GLN A 775 6.90 2.29 -4.54
N GLU A 776 5.68 2.83 -4.46
CA GLU A 776 5.11 3.67 -5.53
C GLU A 776 5.79 5.05 -5.64
N GLN A 777 6.40 5.60 -4.58
CA GLN A 777 7.25 6.80 -4.68
C GLN A 777 8.45 6.58 -5.62
N ASN A 778 9.04 5.38 -5.62
CA ASN A 778 10.23 5.02 -6.41
C ASN A 778 9.90 4.45 -7.81
N LEU A 779 8.63 4.29 -8.17
CA LEU A 779 8.20 3.79 -9.48
C LEU A 779 8.17 4.87 -10.59
N GLN A 780 8.81 6.03 -10.38
CA GLN A 780 8.89 7.08 -11.40
C GLN A 780 9.58 6.56 -12.67
N ASN A 781 8.78 6.43 -13.74
CA ASN A 781 9.16 6.19 -15.14
C ASN A 781 10.58 5.67 -15.35
N LEU A 782 10.76 4.37 -15.09
CA LEU A 782 11.90 3.62 -15.60
C LEU A 782 12.04 3.91 -17.10
N PRO A 783 13.25 4.21 -17.60
CA PRO A 783 13.42 4.62 -18.99
C PRO A 783 12.88 3.51 -19.91
N PHE A 784 12.05 3.89 -20.88
CA PHE A 784 11.46 2.99 -21.87
C PHE A 784 12.54 2.39 -22.78
N ARG A 785 13.76 2.94 -22.70
CA ARG A 785 14.96 2.47 -23.40
C ARG A 785 16.09 2.30 -22.39
N GLY A 786 16.46 1.05 -22.16
CA GLY A 786 17.54 0.61 -21.28
C GLY A 786 17.71 -0.89 -21.41
N GLU A 787 18.78 -1.42 -20.84
CA GLU A 787 19.01 -2.86 -20.75
C GLU A 787 18.70 -3.32 -19.32
N LEU A 788 18.00 -4.46 -19.21
CA LEU A 788 17.99 -5.25 -17.99
C LEU A 788 19.29 -6.06 -17.96
N ILE A 789 20.02 -5.95 -16.86
CA ILE A 789 21.31 -6.60 -16.64
C ILE A 789 21.15 -8.11 -16.39
#